data_AF-A0A6N9ASC7-F1
#
_entry.id   AF-A0A6N9ASC7-F1
#
_cell.length_a   1.000
_cell.length_b   1.000
_cell.length_c   1.000
_cell.angle_alpha   90.00
_cell.angle_beta   90.00
_cell.angle_gamma   90.00
#
_symmetry.space_group_name_H-M   'P 1'
#
loop_
_entity.id
_entity.type
_entity.pdbx_description
1 polymer ?
#
loop_
_entity_poly.entity_id
_entity_poly.type
_entity_poly.pdbx_seq_one_letter_code
_entity_poly.pdbx_strand_id
1 'polypeptide(L)'
;MTQQTAAKGFRFDDFVLDIQNRQFRRKHAVLPLSSRYFDVLVLLVSNAGQLVEKNRIFDEVWEDVIVSDTALTQCIKSIRKQLEDDASNPRYVKTVPKHGYVFIGEAVEIVDEPSPQAAKDKPTRPYKFLDYYTENDQGLFFGREEEIENICSRILARRSFLLYGRSGVGKSSILRAGVIPRLHDQGHRTCIIRSFTDPLQHMQRMVRRLVTDNGAGGFAEDGVSLQELLRRNWPGPASRIVVMLDQFEEFFLLLDEQGREAFVEELAVIMEDDALPLQFVFVMREDMLAEMSRLKPAVPEIFHHEYRLSRLTSEQAAQAITGPAWRVGCRFEDALVDRLLEDLSDENSVDPPHLQIVCDTLYDQRNTKNLITESAYDQLGGASQILADYLARVLRRFSAADLSVVQQVLLALISAEERLIVVREAELATRIQAGDRYDADTLGTLLGELVDARIVRRRNQEGEGWLELAHECMIPEVSRWLTGSVYEAKQARSLLERSVENYRTYQLIMDRESLDLLAPYLEEIGVSGDEAYLLCISLLNRDRPVPAWLVEKVPDAVNVILEAMYNDRREVRKRAVESSRPVRCAALNNRLRNLALRDPMLSVRRAASIELADWFGSAVESILTRPTGNESVSRLQRAVSLAFLREQNRSVKLSRLYRVMVMVGFVLMRLQQGGIDIMQQGIGGTFGGAVSGLFGGLLLGTALAAVSSGLSSEALTPIFVLAGLGLFGGAFGGAGVSFGMVALRRVSGKYGRWLGVPGGALGGGMVGAAFSLYSADTIQTLFGRQPASLTGGLEGAFIGAGVALGPVVTYYLARRPGQWRSLFYIVFGALGGMIASIVLTVMGGNMFTASLETLRQSFDASQIRLETIATIFGEGEFGRTTQVALGALEGLLFGGGVTAGIEIFTRSRERVEGRFGKGG
;
A
#
# COMPACT_ATOMS: atom_id res chain seq x y z
N MET A 1 -53.59 -36.86 22.77
CA MET A 1 -52.50 -36.04 23.32
C MET A 1 -52.48 -34.74 22.56
N THR A 2 -52.83 -33.65 23.24
CA THR A 2 -52.92 -32.28 22.72
C THR A 2 -51.52 -31.77 22.37
N GLN A 3 -51.25 -31.54 21.07
CA GLN A 3 -50.04 -30.82 20.64
C GLN A 3 -50.18 -29.35 21.06
N GLN A 4 -49.39 -28.91 22.02
CA GLN A 4 -49.18 -27.49 22.33
C GLN A 4 -48.28 -26.90 21.22
N THR A 5 -48.86 -26.05 20.37
CA THR A 5 -48.14 -25.22 19.41
C THR A 5 -47.22 -24.24 20.14
N ALA A 6 -45.92 -24.24 19.83
CA ALA A 6 -44.98 -23.27 20.37
C ALA A 6 -45.20 -21.88 19.74
N ALA A 7 -45.50 -20.86 20.55
CA ALA A 7 -45.73 -19.50 20.07
C ALA A 7 -44.44 -18.88 19.46
N LYS A 8 -44.55 -18.21 18.29
CA LYS A 8 -43.43 -17.47 17.66
C LYS A 8 -43.14 -16.12 18.31
N GLY A 9 -44.11 -15.56 19.03
CA GLY A 9 -43.99 -14.28 19.70
C GLY A 9 -45.31 -13.85 20.34
N PHE A 10 -45.28 -12.74 21.08
CA PHE A 10 -46.45 -12.17 21.73
C PHE A 10 -46.59 -10.69 21.35
N ARG A 11 -47.82 -10.24 21.12
CA ARG A 11 -48.14 -8.82 20.94
C ARG A 11 -49.01 -8.35 22.09
N PHE A 12 -48.67 -7.23 22.71
CA PHE A 12 -49.48 -6.57 23.70
C PHE A 12 -49.32 -5.06 23.56
N ASP A 13 -50.43 -4.32 23.46
CA ASP A 13 -50.45 -2.89 23.12
C ASP A 13 -49.55 -2.58 21.88
N ASP A 14 -48.62 -1.63 22.00
CA ASP A 14 -47.66 -1.23 20.96
C ASP A 14 -46.40 -2.13 20.90
N PHE A 15 -46.32 -3.16 21.74
CA PHE A 15 -45.13 -3.98 21.92
C PHE A 15 -45.24 -5.32 21.18
N VAL A 16 -44.12 -5.74 20.58
CA VAL A 16 -43.96 -7.02 19.91
C VAL A 16 -42.76 -7.73 20.53
N LEU A 17 -43.00 -8.88 21.15
CA LEU A 17 -42.00 -9.77 21.68
C LEU A 17 -41.80 -10.94 20.69
N ASP A 18 -40.79 -10.85 19.84
CA ASP A 18 -40.46 -11.85 18.82
C ASP A 18 -39.48 -12.87 19.40
N ILE A 19 -39.97 -14.08 19.70
CA ILE A 19 -39.19 -15.15 20.33
C ILE A 19 -38.21 -15.76 19.32
N GLN A 20 -38.59 -15.83 18.04
CA GLN A 20 -37.75 -16.42 16.99
C GLN A 20 -36.49 -15.60 16.74
N ASN A 21 -36.65 -14.28 16.64
CA ASN A 21 -35.54 -13.37 16.40
C ASN A 21 -34.93 -12.81 17.69
N ARG A 22 -35.45 -13.20 18.86
CA ARG A 22 -35.08 -12.69 20.19
C ARG A 22 -35.09 -11.16 20.27
N GLN A 23 -36.12 -10.53 19.70
CA GLN A 23 -36.25 -9.08 19.66
C GLN A 23 -37.48 -8.59 20.41
N PHE A 24 -37.29 -7.58 21.25
CA PHE A 24 -38.39 -6.85 21.87
C PHE A 24 -38.53 -5.50 21.15
N ARG A 25 -39.68 -5.21 20.56
CA ARG A 25 -39.91 -4.00 19.77
C ARG A 25 -41.10 -3.21 20.32
N ARG A 26 -41.07 -1.89 20.15
CA ARG A 26 -42.26 -1.03 20.25
C ARG A 26 -42.45 -0.33 18.91
N LYS A 27 -43.57 -0.58 18.23
CA LYS A 27 -43.79 -0.18 16.83
C LYS A 27 -42.66 -0.70 15.92
N HIS A 28 -41.81 0.18 15.39
CA HIS A 28 -40.67 -0.17 14.51
C HIS A 28 -39.30 -0.11 15.20
N ALA A 29 -39.23 0.30 16.48
CA ALA A 29 -37.97 0.45 17.20
C ALA A 29 -37.68 -0.77 18.10
N VAL A 30 -36.47 -1.33 18.00
CA VAL A 30 -35.99 -2.41 18.88
C VAL A 30 -35.63 -1.82 20.24
N LEU A 31 -36.22 -2.36 21.30
CA LEU A 31 -35.95 -1.98 22.68
C LEU A 31 -34.85 -2.88 23.26
N PRO A 32 -33.80 -2.30 23.85
CA PRO A 32 -32.67 -3.08 24.35
C PRO A 32 -33.07 -3.85 25.63
N LEU A 33 -33.01 -5.17 25.55
CA LEU A 33 -33.06 -6.10 26.68
C LEU A 33 -31.86 -7.06 26.59
N SER A 34 -31.25 -7.38 27.73
CA SER A 34 -30.24 -8.44 27.76
C SER A 34 -30.87 -9.79 27.48
N SER A 35 -30.09 -10.75 26.98
CA SER A 35 -30.57 -12.09 26.60
C SER A 35 -31.41 -12.74 27.72
N ARG A 36 -30.92 -12.73 28.97
CA ARG A 36 -31.66 -13.31 30.10
C ARG A 36 -32.90 -12.51 30.50
N TYR A 37 -32.88 -11.19 30.38
CA TYR A 37 -34.06 -10.37 30.71
C TYR A 37 -35.16 -10.54 29.66
N PHE A 38 -34.77 -10.79 28.41
CA PHE A 38 -35.67 -11.21 27.36
C PHE A 38 -36.33 -12.55 27.71
N ASP A 39 -35.56 -13.55 28.15
CA ASP A 39 -36.10 -14.86 28.54
C ASP A 39 -37.06 -14.78 29.72
N VAL A 40 -36.77 -13.94 30.73
CA VAL A 40 -37.72 -13.66 31.83
C VAL A 40 -39.02 -13.04 31.31
N LEU A 41 -38.94 -12.09 30.37
CA LEU A 41 -40.12 -11.48 29.78
C LEU A 41 -40.94 -12.48 28.97
N VAL A 42 -40.28 -13.36 28.19
CA VAL A 42 -40.95 -14.46 27.47
C VAL A 42 -41.67 -15.36 28.47
N LEU A 43 -40.99 -15.82 29.53
CA LEU A 43 -41.58 -16.68 30.55
C LEU A 43 -42.81 -16.06 31.21
N LEU A 44 -42.76 -14.76 31.54
CA LEU A 44 -43.90 -14.05 32.12
C LEU A 44 -45.06 -13.89 31.15
N VAL A 45 -44.80 -13.55 29.88
CA VAL A 45 -45.83 -13.32 28.87
C VAL A 45 -46.45 -14.64 28.40
N SER A 46 -45.67 -15.72 28.27
CA SER A 46 -46.18 -17.07 27.96
C SER A 46 -47.07 -17.65 29.07
N ASN A 47 -46.96 -17.14 30.29
CA ASN A 47 -47.81 -17.51 31.41
C ASN A 47 -48.72 -16.31 31.80
N ALA A 48 -49.16 -15.51 30.82
CA ALA A 48 -50.02 -14.35 31.07
C ALA A 48 -51.26 -14.73 31.90
N GLY A 49 -51.54 -13.93 32.92
CA GLY A 49 -52.61 -14.18 33.90
C GLY A 49 -52.29 -15.22 34.98
N GLN A 50 -51.17 -15.94 34.90
CA GLN A 50 -50.73 -16.93 35.90
C GLN A 50 -49.53 -16.43 36.72
N LEU A 51 -49.42 -16.92 37.96
CA LEU A 51 -48.28 -16.63 38.82
C LEU A 51 -47.07 -17.46 38.39
N VAL A 52 -45.99 -16.77 38.02
CA VAL A 52 -44.67 -17.39 37.84
C VAL A 52 -43.86 -17.18 39.11
N GLU A 53 -43.60 -18.28 39.83
CA GLU A 53 -42.86 -18.28 41.09
C GLU A 53 -41.38 -17.92 40.88
N LYS A 54 -40.75 -17.27 41.86
CA LYS A 54 -39.34 -16.87 41.77
C LYS A 54 -38.40 -18.05 41.47
N ASN A 55 -38.61 -19.19 42.13
CA ASN A 55 -37.78 -20.38 41.96
C ASN A 55 -37.86 -20.90 40.52
N ARG A 56 -39.07 -20.94 39.93
CA ARG A 56 -39.27 -21.32 38.53
C ARG A 56 -38.53 -20.40 37.56
N ILE A 57 -38.51 -19.09 37.83
CA ILE A 57 -37.75 -18.14 36.99
C ILE A 57 -36.24 -18.40 37.12
N PHE A 58 -35.76 -18.71 38.32
CA PHE A 58 -34.35 -19.06 38.53
C PHE A 58 -33.97 -20.35 37.82
N ASP A 59 -34.79 -21.39 37.96
CA ASP A 59 -34.52 -22.70 37.37
C ASP A 59 -34.59 -22.66 35.83
N GLU A 60 -35.54 -21.93 35.24
CA GLU A 60 -35.72 -21.90 33.78
C GLU A 60 -34.84 -20.87 33.05
N VAL A 61 -34.43 -19.76 33.70
CA VAL A 61 -33.66 -18.68 33.04
C VAL A 61 -32.22 -18.58 33.54
N TRP A 62 -31.92 -19.11 34.72
CA TRP A 62 -30.63 -19.04 35.39
C TRP A 62 -30.09 -20.41 35.81
N GLU A 63 -30.39 -21.47 35.05
CA GLU A 63 -29.97 -22.87 35.30
C GLU A 63 -28.47 -23.01 35.60
N ASP A 64 -27.62 -22.23 34.92
CA ASP A 64 -26.15 -22.34 35.00
C ASP A 64 -25.48 -21.34 35.97
N VAL A 65 -26.22 -20.48 36.68
CA VAL A 65 -25.62 -19.41 37.50
C VAL A 65 -26.42 -19.14 38.78
N ILE A 66 -25.77 -19.26 39.94
CA ILE A 66 -26.36 -18.89 41.24
C ILE A 66 -26.59 -17.37 41.26
N VAL A 67 -27.85 -16.95 41.25
CA VAL A 67 -28.25 -15.54 41.31
C VAL A 67 -29.07 -15.24 42.57
N SER A 68 -28.96 -14.01 43.06
CA SER A 68 -29.72 -13.55 44.23
C SER A 68 -31.07 -12.96 43.84
N ASP A 69 -32.01 -12.88 44.79
CA ASP A 69 -33.28 -12.16 44.68
C ASP A 69 -33.13 -10.72 44.17
N THR A 70 -31.97 -10.09 44.43
CA THR A 70 -31.66 -8.74 43.93
C THR A 70 -31.48 -8.71 42.41
N ALA A 71 -30.92 -9.77 41.80
CA ALA A 71 -30.75 -9.86 40.35
C ALA A 71 -32.10 -9.98 39.63
N LEU A 72 -33.01 -10.81 40.15
CA LEU A 72 -34.38 -10.90 39.65
C LEU A 72 -35.13 -9.57 39.82
N THR A 73 -34.93 -8.87 40.93
CA THR A 73 -35.53 -7.55 41.17
C THR A 73 -35.03 -6.51 40.14
N GLN A 74 -33.73 -6.51 39.81
CA GLN A 74 -33.15 -5.63 38.78
C GLN A 74 -33.62 -6.00 37.37
N CYS A 75 -33.75 -7.29 37.07
CA CYS A 75 -34.34 -7.79 35.82
C CYS A 75 -35.75 -7.22 35.63
N ILE A 76 -36.64 -7.40 36.61
CA ILE A 76 -38.02 -6.90 36.54
C ILE A 76 -38.06 -5.37 36.47
N LYS A 77 -37.16 -4.66 37.17
CA LYS A 77 -37.05 -3.20 37.07
C LYS A 77 -36.67 -2.75 35.66
N SER A 78 -35.74 -3.46 35.00
CA SER A 78 -35.33 -3.18 33.63
C SER A 78 -36.45 -3.46 32.64
N ILE A 79 -37.16 -4.58 32.80
CA ILE A 79 -38.32 -4.93 31.98
C ILE A 79 -39.42 -3.87 32.12
N ARG A 80 -39.77 -3.48 33.35
CA ARG A 80 -40.75 -2.42 33.61
C ARG A 80 -40.35 -1.08 32.99
N LYS A 81 -39.06 -0.72 33.04
CA LYS A 81 -38.55 0.50 32.40
C LYS A 81 -38.78 0.49 30.88
N GLN A 82 -38.52 -0.64 30.21
CA GLN A 82 -38.75 -0.76 28.76
C GLN A 82 -40.24 -0.78 28.41
N LEU A 83 -41.08 -1.30 29.32
CA LEU A 83 -42.54 -1.32 29.18
C LEU A 83 -43.22 0.00 29.59
N GLU A 84 -42.47 0.98 30.12
CA GLU A 84 -43.03 2.17 30.77
C GLU A 84 -44.04 1.83 31.89
N ASP A 85 -43.80 0.73 32.60
CA ASP A 85 -44.67 0.15 33.63
C ASP A 85 -44.27 0.64 35.05
N ASP A 86 -45.25 1.05 35.87
CA ASP A 86 -45.04 1.46 37.26
C ASP A 86 -45.36 0.32 38.23
N ALA A 87 -44.44 0.03 39.17
CA ALA A 87 -44.63 -1.01 40.17
C ALA A 87 -45.80 -0.73 41.13
N SER A 88 -46.14 0.53 41.37
CA SER A 88 -47.22 0.95 42.29
C SER A 88 -48.60 0.88 41.63
N ASN A 89 -48.65 1.01 40.30
CA ASN A 89 -49.85 0.89 39.49
C ASN A 89 -49.55 0.08 38.21
N PRO A 90 -49.36 -1.26 38.33
CA PRO A 90 -48.83 -2.07 37.25
C PRO A 90 -49.86 -2.25 36.14
N ARG A 91 -49.44 -2.01 34.90
CA ARG A 91 -50.17 -2.26 33.65
C ARG A 91 -49.76 -3.59 33.01
N TYR A 92 -48.49 -3.99 33.13
CA TYR A 92 -47.98 -5.20 32.48
C TYR A 92 -47.44 -6.25 33.45
N VAL A 93 -46.60 -5.87 34.41
CA VAL A 93 -45.98 -6.85 35.34
C VAL A 93 -46.43 -6.55 36.76
N LYS A 94 -47.29 -7.40 37.33
CA LYS A 94 -47.73 -7.30 38.73
C LYS A 94 -46.83 -8.13 39.63
N THR A 95 -46.33 -7.52 40.71
CA THR A 95 -45.59 -8.25 41.74
C THR A 95 -46.56 -8.88 42.73
N VAL A 96 -46.38 -10.18 43.01
CA VAL A 96 -47.05 -10.89 44.09
C VAL A 96 -46.03 -11.06 45.23
N PRO A 97 -46.15 -10.28 46.32
CA PRO A 97 -45.14 -10.25 47.39
C PRO A 97 -44.79 -11.65 47.89
N LYS A 98 -43.49 -11.92 48.07
CA LYS A 98 -42.90 -13.19 48.54
C LYS A 98 -43.07 -14.41 47.62
N HIS A 99 -43.85 -14.33 46.55
CA HIS A 99 -44.11 -15.49 45.69
C HIS A 99 -43.54 -15.35 44.27
N GLY A 100 -43.73 -14.22 43.60
CA GLY A 100 -43.28 -14.08 42.21
C GLY A 100 -43.93 -12.93 41.46
N TYR A 101 -44.11 -13.11 40.15
CA TYR A 101 -44.63 -12.09 39.24
C TYR A 101 -45.71 -12.67 38.33
N VAL A 102 -46.68 -11.83 37.98
CA VAL A 102 -47.77 -12.16 37.05
C VAL A 102 -47.73 -11.14 35.92
N PHE A 103 -47.74 -11.59 34.68
CA PHE A 103 -47.99 -10.71 33.54
C PHE A 103 -49.50 -10.47 33.43
N ILE A 104 -49.93 -9.21 33.53
CA ILE A 104 -51.33 -8.79 33.56
C ILE A 104 -51.75 -8.00 32.32
N GLY A 105 -50.83 -7.78 31.37
CA GLY A 105 -51.17 -7.20 30.07
C GLY A 105 -51.95 -8.18 29.20
N GLU A 106 -52.83 -7.66 28.34
CA GLU A 106 -53.50 -8.46 27.31
C GLU A 106 -52.50 -8.84 26.21
N ALA A 107 -51.84 -9.98 26.40
CA ALA A 107 -50.96 -10.58 25.40
C ALA A 107 -51.77 -11.45 24.44
N VAL A 108 -51.74 -11.07 23.17
CA VAL A 108 -52.21 -11.89 22.06
C VAL A 108 -51.02 -12.66 21.54
N GLU A 109 -51.10 -13.99 21.56
CA GLU A 109 -50.12 -14.84 20.88
C GLU A 109 -50.10 -14.47 19.39
N ILE A 110 -48.91 -14.19 18.89
CA ILE A 110 -48.70 -14.02 17.45
C ILE A 110 -48.68 -15.44 16.87
N VAL A 111 -49.87 -15.92 16.55
CA VAL A 111 -50.10 -17.14 15.77
C VAL A 111 -50.26 -16.70 14.32
N ASP A 112 -49.49 -17.29 13.41
CA ASP A 112 -49.21 -16.83 12.03
C ASP A 112 -50.36 -16.10 11.28
N GLU A 113 -50.06 -14.95 10.67
CA GLU A 113 -50.25 -14.79 9.22
C GLU A 113 -49.04 -15.42 8.51
N PRO A 114 -49.20 -16.07 7.35
CA PRO A 114 -48.50 -17.32 7.03
C PRO A 114 -47.02 -17.16 6.63
N SER A 115 -46.13 -17.54 7.55
CA SER A 115 -44.77 -18.05 7.31
C SER A 115 -44.84 -19.57 7.00
N PRO A 116 -43.90 -20.17 6.23
CA PRO A 116 -44.16 -21.35 5.39
C PRO A 116 -44.18 -22.68 6.15
N GLN A 117 -45.16 -22.87 7.02
CA GLN A 117 -45.60 -24.18 7.51
C GLN A 117 -47.07 -24.49 7.20
N ALA A 118 -47.76 -23.57 6.52
CA ALA A 118 -48.94 -23.87 5.68
C ALA A 118 -48.53 -24.35 4.27
N ALA A 119 -47.40 -25.06 4.13
CA ALA A 119 -47.06 -25.84 2.93
C ALA A 119 -47.65 -27.26 3.01
N LYS A 120 -48.90 -27.36 3.48
CA LYS A 120 -49.75 -28.49 3.11
C LYS A 120 -50.89 -28.13 2.17
N ASP A 121 -51.10 -26.84 1.87
CA ASP A 121 -52.02 -26.41 0.78
C ASP A 121 -51.72 -24.98 0.24
N LYS A 122 -50.44 -24.58 0.17
CA LYS A 122 -49.99 -23.71 -0.94
C LYS A 122 -49.57 -24.65 -2.07
N PRO A 123 -49.86 -24.38 -3.35
CA PRO A 123 -49.27 -25.17 -4.42
C PRO A 123 -47.75 -25.08 -4.25
N THR A 124 -47.14 -26.21 -3.89
CA THR A 124 -45.69 -26.32 -3.78
C THR A 124 -45.14 -25.86 -5.13
N ARG A 125 -44.32 -24.81 -5.17
CA ARG A 125 -43.70 -24.44 -6.46
C ARG A 125 -42.83 -25.61 -6.90
N PRO A 126 -42.88 -26.02 -8.18
CA PRO A 126 -42.16 -27.19 -8.64
C PRO A 126 -40.64 -26.99 -8.62
N TYR A 127 -40.20 -25.74 -8.79
CA TYR A 127 -38.79 -25.37 -8.83
C TYR A 127 -38.43 -24.52 -7.61
N LYS A 128 -37.21 -24.70 -7.11
CA LYS A 128 -36.70 -24.06 -5.89
C LYS A 128 -35.88 -22.80 -6.18
N PHE A 129 -35.85 -22.36 -7.44
CA PHE A 129 -35.04 -21.25 -7.89
C PHE A 129 -33.55 -21.49 -7.54
N LEU A 130 -32.92 -20.67 -6.69
CA LEU A 130 -31.53 -20.83 -6.24
C LEU A 130 -31.41 -21.48 -4.85
N ASP A 131 -32.51 -21.90 -4.23
CA ASP A 131 -32.47 -22.68 -2.98
C ASP A 131 -32.09 -24.14 -3.27
N TYR A 132 -31.46 -24.79 -2.29
CA TYR A 132 -31.20 -26.22 -2.35
C TYR A 132 -32.45 -27.02 -1.96
N TYR A 133 -32.54 -28.25 -2.47
CA TYR A 133 -33.61 -29.17 -2.10
C TYR A 133 -33.31 -29.78 -0.72
N THR A 134 -34.33 -29.86 0.13
CA THR A 134 -34.28 -30.45 1.47
C THR A 134 -34.97 -31.82 1.50
N GLU A 135 -34.91 -32.52 2.63
CA GLU A 135 -35.63 -33.79 2.84
C GLU A 135 -37.14 -33.65 2.56
N ASN A 136 -37.74 -32.49 2.88
CA ASN A 136 -39.15 -32.20 2.62
C ASN A 136 -39.48 -32.05 1.13
N ASP A 137 -38.46 -31.82 0.29
CA ASP A 137 -38.61 -31.59 -1.14
C ASP A 137 -38.35 -32.86 -1.97
N GLN A 138 -38.18 -34.03 -1.33
CA GLN A 138 -37.90 -35.32 -2.01
C GLN A 138 -38.88 -35.58 -3.18
N GLY A 139 -40.16 -35.28 -3.00
CA GLY A 139 -41.18 -35.47 -4.03
C GLY A 139 -41.07 -34.54 -5.24
N LEU A 140 -40.18 -33.55 -5.20
CA LEU A 140 -39.91 -32.56 -6.25
C LEU A 140 -38.47 -32.63 -6.78
N PHE A 141 -37.64 -33.55 -6.30
CA PHE A 141 -36.25 -33.70 -6.73
C PHE A 141 -36.13 -34.84 -7.74
N PHE A 142 -35.94 -34.49 -9.01
CA PHE A 142 -35.93 -35.42 -10.15
C PHE A 142 -34.63 -35.33 -10.97
N GLY A 143 -34.37 -36.34 -11.79
CA GLY A 143 -33.24 -36.38 -12.72
C GLY A 143 -31.94 -36.85 -12.07
N ARG A 144 -32.00 -37.42 -10.87
CA ARG A 144 -30.82 -37.88 -10.09
C ARG A 144 -31.02 -39.26 -9.46
N GLU A 145 -32.05 -39.99 -9.87
CA GLU A 145 -32.49 -41.24 -9.26
C GLU A 145 -31.39 -42.32 -9.32
N GLU A 146 -30.75 -42.49 -10.48
CA GLU A 146 -29.64 -43.44 -10.63
C GLU A 146 -28.41 -43.06 -9.79
N GLU A 147 -28.10 -41.76 -9.71
CA GLU A 147 -27.00 -41.28 -8.86
C GLU A 147 -27.29 -41.50 -7.38
N ILE A 148 -28.52 -41.27 -6.93
CA ILE A 148 -28.91 -41.50 -5.53
C ILE A 148 -28.70 -42.97 -5.16
N GLU A 149 -29.16 -43.92 -5.98
CA GLU A 149 -28.96 -45.36 -5.71
C GLU A 149 -27.46 -45.75 -5.72
N ASN A 150 -26.69 -45.23 -6.68
CA ASN A 150 -25.26 -45.49 -6.77
C ASN A 150 -24.51 -44.91 -5.56
N ILE A 151 -24.80 -43.67 -5.16
CA ILE A 151 -24.20 -43.02 -4.00
C ILE A 151 -24.57 -43.79 -2.72
N CYS A 152 -25.84 -44.11 -2.50
CA CYS A 152 -26.27 -44.85 -1.31
C CYS A 152 -25.58 -46.23 -1.21
N SER A 153 -25.53 -46.99 -2.30
CA SER A 153 -24.87 -48.30 -2.29
C SER A 153 -23.37 -48.21 -1.98
N ARG A 154 -22.67 -47.19 -2.49
CA ARG A 154 -21.25 -46.94 -2.21
C ARG A 154 -20.99 -46.46 -0.79
N ILE A 155 -21.85 -45.58 -0.26
CA ILE A 155 -21.80 -45.15 1.15
C ILE A 155 -21.91 -46.37 2.06
N LEU A 156 -22.85 -47.27 1.78
CA LEU A 156 -23.08 -48.44 2.62
C LEU A 156 -21.99 -49.50 2.50
N ALA A 157 -21.27 -49.56 1.37
CA ALA A 157 -20.23 -50.55 1.13
C ALA A 157 -18.95 -50.34 1.96
N ARG A 158 -18.67 -49.11 2.42
CA ARG A 158 -17.40 -48.74 3.06
C ARG A 158 -17.60 -47.75 4.20
N ARG A 159 -16.58 -47.57 5.04
CA ARG A 159 -16.65 -46.63 6.19
C ARG A 159 -16.36 -45.19 5.83
N SER A 160 -15.79 -44.93 4.65
CA SER A 160 -15.52 -43.59 4.13
C SER A 160 -15.95 -43.49 2.67
N PHE A 161 -16.61 -42.38 2.32
CA PHE A 161 -17.03 -42.07 0.97
C PHE A 161 -16.83 -40.59 0.67
N LEU A 162 -16.35 -40.26 -0.53
CA LEU A 162 -16.07 -38.89 -0.97
C LEU A 162 -17.02 -38.49 -2.10
N LEU A 163 -17.90 -37.52 -1.84
CA LEU A 163 -18.75 -36.89 -2.84
C LEU A 163 -18.17 -35.52 -3.21
N TYR A 164 -17.77 -35.32 -4.46
CA TYR A 164 -17.17 -34.05 -4.88
C TYR A 164 -17.70 -33.59 -6.23
N GLY A 165 -17.48 -32.32 -6.56
CA GLY A 165 -17.89 -31.75 -7.84
C GLY A 165 -17.89 -30.23 -7.83
N ARG A 166 -18.14 -29.62 -9.00
CA ARG A 166 -18.21 -28.15 -9.16
C ARG A 166 -19.26 -27.52 -8.25
N SER A 167 -19.11 -26.22 -7.98
CA SER A 167 -20.17 -25.46 -7.30
C SER A 167 -21.46 -25.49 -8.13
N GLY A 168 -22.62 -25.43 -7.49
CA GLY A 168 -23.92 -25.36 -8.20
C GLY A 168 -24.46 -26.68 -8.78
N VAL A 169 -23.66 -27.75 -8.91
CA VAL A 169 -24.12 -29.04 -9.50
C VAL A 169 -25.13 -29.82 -8.64
N GLY A 170 -25.42 -29.33 -7.42
CA GLY A 170 -26.47 -29.88 -6.55
C GLY A 170 -25.99 -30.83 -5.47
N LYS A 171 -24.73 -30.78 -5.03
CA LYS A 171 -24.16 -31.67 -3.98
C LYS A 171 -24.99 -31.72 -2.69
N SER A 172 -25.31 -30.56 -2.10
CA SER A 172 -26.14 -30.52 -0.89
C SER A 172 -27.60 -30.91 -1.18
N SER A 173 -28.12 -30.62 -2.39
CA SER A 173 -29.47 -31.01 -2.81
C SER A 173 -29.62 -32.52 -2.94
N ILE A 174 -28.70 -33.21 -3.65
CA ILE A 174 -28.74 -34.66 -3.81
C ILE A 174 -28.55 -35.37 -2.46
N LEU A 175 -27.69 -34.82 -1.58
CA LEU A 175 -27.49 -35.35 -0.25
C LEU A 175 -28.77 -35.29 0.59
N ARG A 176 -29.43 -34.13 0.64
CA ARG A 176 -30.58 -33.87 1.51
C ARG A 176 -31.90 -34.38 0.97
N ALA A 177 -32.17 -34.19 -0.32
CA ALA A 177 -33.46 -34.57 -0.91
C ALA A 177 -33.46 -36.00 -1.48
N GLY A 178 -32.28 -36.57 -1.75
CA GLY A 178 -32.15 -37.91 -2.32
C GLY A 178 -31.55 -38.92 -1.35
N VAL A 179 -30.27 -38.74 -1.01
CA VAL A 179 -29.47 -39.74 -0.28
C VAL A 179 -29.97 -39.94 1.15
N ILE A 180 -30.23 -38.87 1.91
CA ILE A 180 -30.70 -38.97 3.30
C ILE A 180 -32.04 -39.70 3.41
N PRO A 181 -33.11 -39.27 2.70
CA PRO A 181 -34.38 -39.99 2.72
C PRO A 181 -34.22 -41.45 2.32
N ARG A 182 -33.40 -41.73 1.28
CA ARG A 182 -33.18 -43.09 0.81
C ARG A 182 -32.49 -43.99 1.83
N LEU A 183 -31.52 -43.44 2.57
CA LEU A 183 -30.85 -44.15 3.66
C LEU A 183 -31.77 -44.37 4.86
N HIS A 184 -32.65 -43.40 5.17
CA HIS A 184 -33.68 -43.56 6.21
C HIS A 184 -34.69 -44.66 5.84
N ASP A 185 -35.14 -44.72 4.59
CA ASP A 185 -36.02 -45.78 4.07
C ASP A 185 -35.36 -47.16 4.17
N GLN A 186 -34.02 -47.23 4.13
CA GLN A 186 -33.24 -48.45 4.32
C GLN A 186 -32.95 -48.78 5.80
N GLY A 187 -33.41 -47.95 6.75
CA GLY A 187 -33.26 -48.18 8.19
C GLY A 187 -31.95 -47.64 8.79
N HIS A 188 -31.21 -46.80 8.07
CA HIS A 188 -30.01 -46.12 8.56
C HIS A 188 -30.35 -44.77 9.19
N ARG A 189 -29.50 -44.29 10.11
CA ARG A 189 -29.59 -42.93 10.66
C ARG A 189 -28.54 -42.05 10.02
N THR A 190 -28.83 -40.76 9.88
CA THR A 190 -27.91 -39.79 9.29
C THR A 190 -27.74 -38.59 10.22
N CYS A 191 -26.57 -37.96 10.18
CA CYS A 191 -26.37 -36.63 10.74
C CYS A 191 -25.51 -35.80 9.79
N ILE A 192 -25.85 -34.52 9.64
CA ILE A 192 -25.10 -33.58 8.81
C ILE A 192 -24.32 -32.62 9.70
N ILE A 193 -23.03 -32.48 9.42
CA ILE A 193 -22.16 -31.48 10.01
C ILE A 193 -21.76 -30.53 8.89
N ARG A 194 -22.01 -29.24 9.11
CA ARG A 194 -21.68 -28.15 8.17
C ARG A 194 -20.81 -27.06 8.81
N SER A 195 -20.79 -26.98 10.14
CA SER A 195 -19.94 -26.02 10.86
C SER A 195 -18.68 -26.71 11.33
N PHE A 196 -17.52 -26.19 10.93
CA PHE A 196 -16.19 -26.72 11.25
C PHE A 196 -15.43 -25.84 12.24
N THR A 197 -16.09 -24.98 13.00
CA THR A 197 -15.44 -24.24 14.11
C THR A 197 -15.03 -25.16 15.26
N ASP A 198 -15.85 -26.17 15.55
CA ASP A 198 -15.53 -27.27 16.47
C ASP A 198 -16.24 -28.55 16.00
N PRO A 199 -15.72 -29.19 14.94
CA PRO A 199 -16.38 -30.32 14.28
C PRO A 199 -16.44 -31.55 15.18
N LEU A 200 -15.45 -31.72 16.07
CA LEU A 200 -15.38 -32.85 16.98
C LEU A 200 -16.50 -32.81 18.01
N GLN A 201 -16.66 -31.69 18.72
CA GLN A 201 -17.76 -31.56 19.68
C GLN A 201 -19.13 -31.63 19.00
N HIS A 202 -19.26 -31.04 17.81
CA HIS A 202 -20.50 -31.08 17.05
C HIS A 202 -20.86 -32.52 16.64
N MET A 203 -19.90 -33.28 16.13
CA MET A 203 -20.06 -34.70 15.78
C MET A 203 -20.48 -35.51 17.00
N GLN A 204 -19.75 -35.40 18.11
CA GLN A 204 -20.05 -36.14 19.34
C GLN A 204 -21.46 -35.82 19.85
N ARG A 205 -21.87 -34.55 19.83
CA ARG A 205 -23.21 -34.12 20.25
C ARG A 205 -24.31 -34.69 19.37
N MET A 206 -24.13 -34.66 18.05
CA MET A 206 -25.12 -35.17 17.08
C MET A 206 -25.25 -36.68 17.16
N VAL A 207 -24.13 -37.40 17.23
CA VAL A 207 -24.15 -38.87 17.35
C VAL A 207 -24.76 -39.28 18.69
N ARG A 208 -24.43 -38.61 19.80
CA ARG A 208 -25.07 -38.88 21.11
C ARG A 208 -26.59 -38.72 21.05
N ARG A 209 -27.10 -37.63 20.44
CA ARG A 209 -28.54 -37.40 20.26
C ARG A 209 -29.23 -38.53 19.49
N LEU A 210 -28.62 -38.96 18.38
CA LEU A 210 -29.15 -40.06 17.56
C LEU A 210 -29.24 -41.39 18.33
N VAL A 211 -28.31 -41.61 19.26
CA VAL A 211 -28.30 -42.82 20.08
C VAL A 211 -29.33 -42.73 21.22
N THR A 212 -29.53 -41.56 21.83
CA THR A 212 -30.49 -41.36 22.93
C THR A 212 -31.95 -41.30 22.47
N ASP A 213 -32.23 -40.83 21.26
CA ASP A 213 -33.60 -40.74 20.70
C ASP A 213 -34.21 -42.11 20.34
N ASN A 214 -33.46 -43.22 20.44
CA ASN A 214 -33.93 -44.58 20.16
C ASN A 214 -34.87 -45.19 21.24
N GLY A 215 -35.51 -44.37 22.08
CA GLY A 215 -36.53 -44.83 23.03
C GLY A 215 -36.01 -45.55 24.28
N ALA A 216 -34.68 -45.64 24.47
CA ALA A 216 -34.08 -46.08 25.73
C ALA A 216 -33.87 -44.84 26.62
N GLY A 217 -34.83 -44.57 27.51
CA GLY A 217 -34.71 -43.51 28.50
C GLY A 217 -33.45 -43.70 29.34
N GLY A 218 -32.47 -42.82 29.14
CA GLY A 218 -31.23 -42.79 29.90
C GLY A 218 -30.52 -41.47 29.64
N PHE A 219 -30.42 -40.64 30.67
CA PHE A 219 -29.65 -39.41 30.69
C PHE A 219 -28.23 -39.66 30.16
N ALA A 220 -27.71 -38.76 29.32
CA ALA A 220 -26.34 -38.80 28.85
C ALA A 220 -25.38 -38.79 30.07
N GLU A 221 -24.69 -39.89 30.33
CA GLU A 221 -23.58 -39.90 31.29
C GLU A 221 -22.41 -39.10 30.68
N ASP A 222 -22.22 -37.87 31.16
CA ASP A 222 -21.04 -37.07 30.87
C ASP A 222 -19.78 -37.85 31.30
N GLY A 223 -18.86 -38.10 30.36
CA GLY A 223 -17.59 -38.80 30.60
C GLY A 223 -17.44 -40.18 29.93
N VAL A 224 -18.49 -40.75 29.33
CA VAL A 224 -18.38 -42.01 28.56
C VAL A 224 -17.91 -41.71 27.14
N SER A 225 -16.92 -42.46 26.62
CA SER A 225 -16.41 -42.27 25.25
C SER A 225 -17.47 -42.60 24.19
N LEU A 226 -17.36 -41.99 23.01
CA LEU A 226 -18.33 -42.17 21.93
C LEU A 226 -18.43 -43.65 21.49
N GLN A 227 -17.30 -44.35 21.46
CA GLN A 227 -17.23 -45.77 21.07
C GLN A 227 -18.05 -46.64 22.03
N GLU A 228 -17.91 -46.42 23.33
CA GLU A 228 -18.60 -47.20 24.35
C GLU A 228 -20.12 -46.95 24.33
N LEU A 229 -20.52 -45.69 24.12
CA LEU A 229 -21.93 -45.32 24.00
C LEU A 229 -22.61 -45.97 22.78
N LEU A 230 -21.90 -46.06 21.65
CA LEU A 230 -22.39 -46.72 20.43
C LEU A 230 -22.48 -48.24 20.60
N ARG A 231 -21.48 -48.87 21.23
CA ARG A 231 -21.49 -50.33 21.46
C ARG A 231 -22.64 -50.77 22.38
N ARG A 232 -22.99 -49.95 23.37
CA ARG A 232 -24.06 -50.27 24.34
C ARG A 232 -25.46 -50.12 23.78
N ASN A 233 -25.70 -49.09 22.98
CA ASN A 233 -27.05 -48.62 22.67
C ASN A 233 -27.47 -48.81 21.20
N TRP A 234 -26.57 -49.26 20.33
CA TRP A 234 -26.89 -49.42 18.91
C TRP A 234 -27.50 -50.80 18.60
N PRO A 235 -28.65 -50.87 17.89
CA PRO A 235 -29.46 -52.10 17.73
C PRO A 235 -28.83 -53.22 16.87
N GLY A 236 -27.58 -53.08 16.43
CA GLY A 236 -26.82 -54.12 15.74
C GLY A 236 -26.26 -53.70 14.37
N PRO A 237 -25.53 -54.60 13.68
CA PRO A 237 -24.71 -54.28 12.49
C PRO A 237 -25.51 -53.99 11.20
N ALA A 238 -26.81 -54.26 11.19
CA ALA A 238 -27.68 -54.03 10.03
C ALA A 238 -28.05 -52.55 9.84
N SER A 239 -28.07 -51.77 10.92
CA SER A 239 -28.29 -50.32 10.87
C SER A 239 -26.96 -49.59 11.04
N ARG A 240 -26.79 -48.47 10.32
CA ARG A 240 -25.55 -47.67 10.32
C ARG A 240 -25.90 -46.22 10.63
N ILE A 241 -24.94 -45.50 11.19
CA ILE A 241 -24.97 -44.05 11.36
C ILE A 241 -24.07 -43.44 10.29
N VAL A 242 -24.67 -42.72 9.35
CA VAL A 242 -23.96 -42.03 8.27
C VAL A 242 -23.75 -40.58 8.68
N VAL A 243 -22.51 -40.26 9.03
CA VAL A 243 -22.03 -38.92 9.36
C VAL A 243 -21.62 -38.22 8.07
N MET A 244 -22.38 -37.21 7.68
CA MET A 244 -22.17 -36.45 6.45
C MET A 244 -21.55 -35.10 6.78
N LEU A 245 -20.33 -34.88 6.27
CA LEU A 245 -19.56 -33.67 6.43
C LEU A 245 -19.75 -32.82 5.16
N ASP A 246 -20.75 -31.94 5.18
CA ASP A 246 -21.12 -31.09 4.04
C ASP A 246 -20.28 -29.82 4.02
N GLN A 247 -19.78 -29.42 2.84
CA GLN A 247 -18.78 -28.35 2.66
C GLN A 247 -17.47 -28.60 3.41
N PHE A 248 -16.94 -29.83 3.33
CA PHE A 248 -15.74 -30.23 4.04
C PHE A 248 -14.49 -29.41 3.68
N GLU A 249 -14.48 -28.67 2.56
CA GLU A 249 -13.43 -27.68 2.30
C GLU A 249 -13.22 -26.67 3.45
N GLU A 250 -14.26 -26.35 4.22
CA GLU A 250 -14.17 -25.45 5.38
C GLU A 250 -13.25 -26.02 6.49
N PHE A 251 -13.12 -27.34 6.60
CA PHE A 251 -12.16 -27.97 7.52
C PHE A 251 -10.71 -27.52 7.23
N PHE A 252 -10.35 -27.35 5.96
CA PHE A 252 -8.99 -26.94 5.58
C PHE A 252 -8.79 -25.43 5.66
N LEU A 253 -9.86 -24.67 5.42
CA LEU A 253 -9.79 -23.21 5.31
C LEU A 253 -9.93 -22.51 6.66
N LEU A 254 -10.77 -23.03 7.56
CA LEU A 254 -11.17 -22.33 8.78
C LEU A 254 -10.46 -22.85 10.03
N LEU A 255 -10.07 -24.11 10.01
CA LEU A 255 -9.59 -24.81 11.18
C LEU A 255 -8.06 -24.72 11.25
N ASP A 256 -7.53 -24.33 12.41
CA ASP A 256 -6.10 -24.21 12.64
C ASP A 256 -5.40 -25.58 12.59
N GLU A 257 -4.06 -25.58 12.56
CA GLU A 257 -3.30 -26.83 12.48
C GLU A 257 -3.59 -27.76 13.68
N GLN A 258 -3.67 -27.20 14.89
CA GLN A 258 -3.92 -27.96 16.11
C GLN A 258 -5.30 -28.63 16.11
N GLY A 259 -6.36 -27.91 15.75
CA GLY A 259 -7.70 -28.47 15.69
C GLY A 259 -7.85 -29.49 14.55
N ARG A 260 -7.11 -29.33 13.44
CA ARG A 260 -7.13 -30.30 12.33
C ARG A 260 -6.48 -31.60 12.75
N GLU A 261 -5.34 -31.53 13.42
CA GLU A 261 -4.66 -32.70 13.99
C GLU A 261 -5.58 -33.43 14.97
N ALA A 262 -6.20 -32.72 15.92
CA ALA A 262 -7.11 -33.32 16.90
C ALA A 262 -8.31 -34.04 16.24
N PHE A 263 -8.89 -33.46 15.19
CA PHE A 263 -9.97 -34.12 14.44
C PHE A 263 -9.50 -35.37 13.70
N VAL A 264 -8.31 -35.31 13.06
CA VAL A 264 -7.73 -36.44 12.35
C VAL A 264 -7.37 -37.58 13.30
N GLU A 265 -6.81 -37.27 14.46
CA GLU A 265 -6.51 -38.25 15.51
C GLU A 265 -7.77 -38.98 15.99
N GLU A 266 -8.84 -38.26 16.33
CA GLU A 266 -10.09 -38.89 16.73
C GLU A 266 -10.69 -39.73 15.59
N LEU A 267 -10.68 -39.20 14.36
CA LEU A 267 -11.20 -39.93 13.20
C LEU A 267 -10.41 -41.24 13.00
N ALA A 268 -9.09 -41.24 13.17
CA ALA A 268 -8.25 -42.43 13.09
C ALA A 268 -8.69 -43.48 14.12
N VAL A 269 -8.88 -43.07 15.38
CA VAL A 269 -9.35 -43.97 16.46
C VAL A 269 -10.72 -44.56 16.14
N ILE A 270 -11.64 -43.79 15.56
CA ILE A 270 -12.96 -44.28 15.16
C ILE A 270 -12.86 -45.26 13.99
N MET A 271 -11.98 -44.99 13.02
CA MET A 271 -11.82 -45.79 11.80
C MET A 271 -11.08 -47.11 12.04
N GLU A 272 -10.21 -47.18 13.05
CA GLU A 272 -9.54 -48.43 13.49
C GLU A 272 -10.52 -49.44 14.12
N ASP A 273 -11.63 -48.98 14.71
CA ASP A 273 -12.61 -49.85 15.36
C ASP A 273 -13.75 -50.26 14.42
N ASP A 274 -13.58 -51.39 13.72
CA ASP A 274 -14.55 -51.94 12.76
C ASP A 274 -15.91 -52.34 13.36
N ALA A 275 -15.99 -52.45 14.69
CA ALA A 275 -17.26 -52.76 15.36
C ALA A 275 -18.22 -51.57 15.39
N LEU A 276 -17.73 -50.34 15.16
CA LEU A 276 -18.57 -49.15 15.21
C LEU A 276 -19.48 -49.04 13.98
N PRO A 277 -20.77 -48.69 14.17
CA PRO A 277 -21.73 -48.58 13.08
C PRO A 277 -21.59 -47.27 12.28
N LEU A 278 -20.44 -46.58 12.34
CA LEU A 278 -20.23 -45.27 11.75
C LEU A 278 -19.69 -45.34 10.32
N GLN A 279 -20.29 -44.56 9.44
CA GLN A 279 -19.85 -44.29 8.07
C GLN A 279 -19.68 -42.79 7.87
N PHE A 280 -18.61 -42.38 7.21
CA PHE A 280 -18.28 -40.99 6.95
C PHE A 280 -18.44 -40.66 5.48
N VAL A 281 -19.19 -39.58 5.22
CA VAL A 281 -19.39 -39.04 3.87
C VAL A 281 -18.79 -37.64 3.84
N PHE A 282 -17.71 -37.46 3.09
CA PHE A 282 -17.06 -36.17 2.89
C PHE A 282 -17.67 -35.54 1.64
N VAL A 283 -18.28 -34.37 1.77
CA VAL A 283 -18.86 -33.64 0.62
C VAL A 283 -18.10 -32.35 0.42
N MET A 284 -17.48 -32.17 -0.74
CA MET A 284 -16.64 -30.99 -0.99
C MET A 284 -16.60 -30.52 -2.44
N ARG A 285 -15.93 -29.39 -2.67
CA ARG A 285 -15.64 -28.90 -4.02
C ARG A 285 -14.43 -29.61 -4.64
N GLU A 286 -14.44 -29.75 -5.97
CA GLU A 286 -13.40 -30.47 -6.70
C GLU A 286 -12.05 -29.73 -6.78
N ASP A 287 -12.04 -28.40 -6.66
CA ASP A 287 -10.83 -27.56 -6.63
C ASP A 287 -10.00 -27.75 -5.35
N MET A 288 -10.62 -28.26 -4.27
CA MET A 288 -9.99 -28.52 -2.98
C MET A 288 -9.60 -29.99 -2.77
N LEU A 289 -9.76 -30.85 -3.78
CA LEU A 289 -9.58 -32.30 -3.66
C LEU A 289 -8.16 -32.71 -3.19
N ALA A 290 -7.13 -31.93 -3.54
CA ALA A 290 -5.75 -32.21 -3.14
C ALA A 290 -5.54 -32.16 -1.62
N GLU A 291 -6.25 -31.27 -0.92
CA GLU A 291 -6.14 -31.11 0.54
C GLU A 291 -6.62 -32.36 1.30
N MET A 292 -7.48 -33.18 0.70
CA MET A 292 -7.93 -34.46 1.29
C MET A 292 -6.79 -35.44 1.56
N SER A 293 -5.62 -35.26 0.93
CA SER A 293 -4.43 -36.04 1.24
C SER A 293 -4.02 -35.97 2.71
N ARG A 294 -4.36 -34.88 3.41
CA ARG A 294 -4.12 -34.71 4.86
C ARG A 294 -4.90 -35.68 5.74
N LEU A 295 -6.00 -36.25 5.25
CA LEU A 295 -6.78 -37.26 5.98
C LEU A 295 -6.22 -38.68 5.85
N LYS A 296 -5.24 -38.92 4.98
CA LYS A 296 -4.65 -40.27 4.78
C LYS A 296 -4.16 -40.96 6.06
N PRO A 297 -3.65 -40.27 7.10
CA PRO A 297 -3.31 -40.92 8.37
C PRO A 297 -4.51 -41.59 9.05
N ALA A 298 -5.71 -41.00 8.95
CA ALA A 298 -6.94 -41.55 9.53
C ALA A 298 -7.73 -42.44 8.56
N VAL A 299 -7.70 -42.09 7.26
CA VAL A 299 -8.44 -42.78 6.20
C VAL A 299 -7.51 -43.02 5.00
N PRO A 300 -6.69 -44.07 5.01
CA PRO A 300 -5.74 -44.35 3.93
C PRO A 300 -6.40 -44.50 2.56
N GLU A 301 -7.62 -45.03 2.51
CA GLU A 301 -8.41 -45.32 1.30
C GLU A 301 -9.33 -44.16 0.86
N ILE A 302 -9.08 -42.91 1.30
CA ILE A 302 -10.01 -41.78 1.12
C ILE A 302 -10.42 -41.50 -0.35
N PHE A 303 -9.55 -41.83 -1.32
CA PHE A 303 -9.79 -41.66 -2.76
C PHE A 303 -10.28 -42.95 -3.46
N HIS A 304 -10.35 -44.08 -2.75
CA HIS A 304 -10.78 -45.35 -3.38
C HIS A 304 -12.29 -45.39 -3.60
N HIS A 305 -13.05 -44.67 -2.76
CA HIS A 305 -14.51 -44.70 -2.74
C HIS A 305 -15.05 -43.28 -2.90
N GLU A 306 -15.06 -42.83 -4.15
CA GLU A 306 -15.50 -41.49 -4.51
C GLU A 306 -16.60 -41.48 -5.57
N TYR A 307 -17.31 -40.36 -5.64
CA TYR A 307 -18.25 -40.05 -6.70
C TYR A 307 -18.14 -38.57 -7.08
N ARG A 308 -17.85 -38.31 -8.35
CA ARG A 308 -17.86 -36.96 -8.92
C ARG A 308 -19.26 -36.63 -9.43
N LEU A 309 -19.94 -35.70 -8.77
CA LEU A 309 -21.22 -35.17 -9.22
C LEU A 309 -20.99 -34.16 -10.35
N SER A 310 -21.47 -34.50 -11.54
CA SER A 310 -21.37 -33.68 -12.76
C SER A 310 -22.62 -32.81 -12.97
N ARG A 311 -22.57 -31.91 -13.96
CA ARG A 311 -23.75 -31.23 -14.52
C ARG A 311 -24.80 -32.25 -14.98
N LEU A 312 -26.06 -31.83 -15.12
CA LEU A 312 -27.13 -32.73 -15.56
C LEU A 312 -26.89 -33.12 -17.02
N THR A 313 -27.08 -34.39 -17.35
CA THR A 313 -27.22 -34.80 -18.76
C THR A 313 -28.55 -34.29 -19.33
N SER A 314 -28.73 -34.28 -20.64
CA SER A 314 -30.00 -33.87 -21.25
C SER A 314 -31.19 -34.69 -20.77
N GLU A 315 -31.01 -35.99 -20.54
CA GLU A 315 -32.06 -36.87 -20.00
C GLU A 315 -32.42 -36.51 -18.55
N GLN A 316 -31.40 -36.34 -17.70
CA GLN A 316 -31.57 -35.92 -16.31
C GLN A 316 -32.23 -34.54 -16.23
N ALA A 317 -31.82 -33.60 -17.09
CA ALA A 317 -32.41 -32.27 -17.18
C ALA A 317 -33.87 -32.33 -17.64
N ALA A 318 -34.23 -33.17 -18.61
CA ALA A 318 -35.62 -33.36 -19.05
C ALA A 318 -36.51 -33.84 -17.91
N GLN A 319 -36.02 -34.78 -17.10
CA GLN A 319 -36.71 -35.26 -15.89
C GLN A 319 -36.82 -34.17 -14.82
N ALA A 320 -35.74 -33.40 -14.60
CA ALA A 320 -35.71 -32.28 -13.66
C ALA A 320 -36.62 -31.11 -14.09
N ILE A 321 -36.89 -30.94 -15.40
CA ILE A 321 -37.87 -29.99 -15.92
C ILE A 321 -39.28 -30.55 -15.70
N THR A 322 -39.59 -31.72 -16.25
CA THR A 322 -40.98 -32.19 -16.35
C THR A 322 -41.52 -32.79 -15.04
N GLY A 323 -40.70 -33.49 -14.28
CA GLY A 323 -41.08 -34.22 -13.06
C GLY A 323 -41.68 -33.34 -11.96
N PRO A 324 -40.99 -32.26 -11.53
CA PRO A 324 -41.52 -31.39 -10.49
C PRO A 324 -42.81 -30.69 -10.93
N ALA A 325 -42.88 -30.23 -12.18
CA ALA A 325 -44.10 -29.60 -12.72
C ALA A 325 -45.29 -30.56 -12.72
N TRP A 326 -45.07 -31.81 -13.13
CA TRP A 326 -46.12 -32.83 -13.13
C TRP A 326 -46.70 -33.07 -11.73
N ARG A 327 -45.83 -33.11 -10.69
CA ARG A 327 -46.23 -33.30 -9.28
C ARG A 327 -47.17 -32.24 -8.76
N VAL A 328 -47.12 -31.03 -9.32
CA VAL A 328 -47.93 -29.88 -8.89
C VAL A 328 -49.09 -29.61 -9.86
N GLY A 329 -49.37 -30.55 -10.77
CA GLY A 329 -50.46 -30.45 -11.75
C GLY A 329 -50.18 -29.50 -12.92
N CYS A 330 -48.91 -29.23 -13.23
CA CYS A 330 -48.46 -28.40 -14.33
C CYS A 330 -47.76 -29.25 -15.40
N ARG A 331 -47.79 -28.81 -16.67
CA ARG A 331 -47.13 -29.50 -17.79
C ARG A 331 -46.40 -28.51 -18.69
N PHE A 332 -45.37 -29.00 -19.38
CA PHE A 332 -44.71 -28.32 -20.48
C PHE A 332 -45.25 -28.89 -21.80
N GLU A 333 -45.27 -28.08 -22.86
CA GLU A 333 -45.39 -28.61 -24.22
C GLU A 333 -44.15 -29.40 -24.59
N ASP A 334 -44.31 -30.55 -25.26
CA ASP A 334 -43.18 -31.44 -25.56
C ASP A 334 -42.10 -30.74 -26.38
N ALA A 335 -42.49 -29.97 -27.39
CA ALA A 335 -41.57 -29.17 -28.22
C ALA A 335 -40.80 -28.10 -27.42
N LEU A 336 -41.38 -27.59 -26.33
CA LEU A 336 -40.71 -26.62 -25.47
C LEU A 336 -39.61 -27.29 -24.63
N VAL A 337 -39.79 -28.55 -24.21
CA VAL A 337 -38.77 -29.25 -23.41
C VAL A 337 -37.51 -29.45 -24.24
N ASP A 338 -37.63 -29.93 -25.47
CA ASP A 338 -36.49 -30.11 -26.38
C ASP A 338 -35.76 -28.78 -26.62
N ARG A 339 -36.52 -27.70 -26.87
CA ARG A 339 -35.96 -26.36 -27.06
C ARG A 339 -35.27 -25.79 -25.82
N LEU A 340 -35.83 -26.03 -24.63
CA LEU A 340 -35.20 -25.66 -23.36
C LEU A 340 -33.88 -26.39 -23.16
N LEU A 341 -33.81 -27.66 -23.52
CA LEU A 341 -32.58 -28.44 -23.43
C LEU A 341 -31.53 -27.93 -24.42
N GLU A 342 -31.93 -27.59 -25.65
CA GLU A 342 -31.02 -26.96 -26.63
C GLU A 342 -30.46 -25.64 -26.11
N ASP A 343 -31.33 -24.73 -25.65
CA ASP A 343 -30.95 -23.39 -25.20
C ASP A 343 -30.13 -23.36 -23.89
N LEU A 344 -30.36 -24.32 -22.99
CA LEU A 344 -29.67 -24.41 -21.70
C LEU A 344 -28.43 -25.31 -21.73
N SER A 345 -28.25 -26.11 -22.78
CA SER A 345 -27.14 -27.04 -22.88
C SER A 345 -25.83 -26.33 -23.23
N ASP A 346 -24.79 -26.72 -22.50
CA ASP A 346 -23.40 -26.39 -22.80
C ASP A 346 -22.59 -27.70 -22.78
N GLU A 347 -21.94 -28.01 -23.90
CA GLU A 347 -21.23 -29.29 -24.12
C GLU A 347 -22.08 -30.55 -23.78
N ASN A 348 -23.36 -30.56 -24.18
CA ASN A 348 -24.34 -31.63 -23.87
C ASN A 348 -24.65 -31.80 -22.38
N SER A 349 -24.45 -30.76 -21.58
CA SER A 349 -24.77 -30.78 -20.15
C SER A 349 -25.47 -29.50 -19.72
N VAL A 350 -26.35 -29.60 -18.73
CA VAL A 350 -27.17 -28.49 -18.26
C VAL A 350 -26.80 -28.15 -16.83
N ASP A 351 -26.55 -26.87 -16.59
CA ASP A 351 -26.31 -26.35 -15.24
C ASP A 351 -27.64 -26.29 -14.45
N PRO A 352 -27.80 -27.05 -13.36
CA PRO A 352 -29.03 -27.09 -12.59
C PRO A 352 -29.56 -25.70 -12.16
N PRO A 353 -28.70 -24.74 -11.75
CA PRO A 353 -29.14 -23.40 -11.37
C PRO A 353 -29.79 -22.62 -12.50
N HIS A 354 -29.27 -22.72 -13.73
CA HIS A 354 -29.89 -22.08 -14.90
C HIS A 354 -31.27 -22.68 -15.19
N LEU A 355 -31.36 -24.01 -15.16
CA LEU A 355 -32.61 -24.73 -15.33
C LEU A 355 -33.65 -24.29 -14.30
N GLN A 356 -33.26 -24.20 -13.02
CA GLN A 356 -34.19 -23.79 -11.96
C GLN A 356 -34.70 -22.35 -12.12
N ILE A 357 -33.84 -21.40 -12.51
CA ILE A 357 -34.26 -20.01 -12.77
C ILE A 357 -35.25 -19.94 -13.93
N VAL A 358 -34.93 -20.60 -15.05
CA VAL A 358 -35.75 -20.57 -16.26
C VAL A 358 -37.09 -21.25 -16.03
N CYS A 359 -37.09 -22.43 -15.42
CA CYS A 359 -38.32 -23.18 -15.18
C CYS A 359 -39.22 -22.53 -14.12
N ASP A 360 -38.66 -21.94 -13.05
CA ASP A 360 -39.44 -21.18 -12.08
C ASP A 360 -40.08 -19.93 -12.72
N THR A 361 -39.36 -19.24 -13.59
CA THR A 361 -39.90 -18.08 -14.32
C THR A 361 -41.02 -18.49 -15.29
N LEU A 362 -40.85 -19.61 -16.00
CA LEU A 362 -41.85 -20.12 -16.92
C LEU A 362 -43.11 -20.61 -16.21
N TYR A 363 -42.96 -21.17 -15.01
CA TYR A 363 -44.09 -21.57 -14.17
C TYR A 363 -45.02 -20.40 -13.83
N ASP A 364 -44.49 -19.19 -13.68
CA ASP A 364 -45.29 -17.98 -13.48
C ASP A 364 -46.04 -17.53 -14.75
N GLN A 365 -45.59 -17.96 -15.93
CA GLN A 365 -46.24 -17.65 -17.22
C GLN A 365 -47.18 -18.75 -17.73
N ARG A 366 -47.42 -19.80 -16.94
CA ARG A 366 -48.34 -20.88 -17.31
C ARG A 366 -49.75 -20.33 -17.61
N ASN A 367 -50.43 -20.93 -18.56
CA ASN A 367 -51.79 -20.53 -18.93
C ASN A 367 -52.84 -21.03 -17.90
N THR A 368 -54.11 -20.70 -18.14
CA THR A 368 -55.25 -21.10 -17.29
C THR A 368 -55.47 -22.61 -17.16
N LYS A 369 -54.84 -23.43 -18.01
CA LYS A 369 -54.85 -24.90 -17.96
C LYS A 369 -53.61 -25.47 -17.25
N ASN A 370 -52.80 -24.64 -16.59
CA ASN A 370 -51.50 -25.00 -16.02
C ASN A 370 -50.53 -25.61 -17.06
N LEU A 371 -50.63 -25.20 -18.32
CA LEU A 371 -49.69 -25.58 -19.39
C LEU A 371 -48.73 -24.42 -19.64
N ILE A 372 -47.44 -24.72 -19.64
CA ILE A 372 -46.35 -23.81 -20.02
C ILE A 372 -46.08 -24.05 -21.50
N THR A 373 -46.25 -23.00 -22.30
CA THR A 373 -46.26 -23.09 -23.76
C THR A 373 -45.01 -22.49 -24.38
N GLU A 374 -44.65 -22.95 -25.58
CA GLU A 374 -43.54 -22.40 -26.35
C GLU A 374 -43.75 -20.90 -26.63
N SER A 375 -44.98 -20.49 -26.87
CA SER A 375 -45.32 -19.07 -27.06
C SER A 375 -44.99 -18.21 -25.85
N ALA A 376 -45.16 -18.74 -24.62
CA ALA A 376 -44.83 -18.01 -23.39
C ALA A 376 -43.31 -17.88 -23.23
N TYR A 377 -42.57 -18.92 -23.63
CA TYR A 377 -41.10 -18.90 -23.66
C TYR A 377 -40.55 -17.91 -24.70
N ASP A 378 -41.15 -17.85 -25.89
CA ASP A 378 -40.81 -16.88 -26.94
C ASP A 378 -41.08 -15.44 -26.51
N GLN A 379 -42.20 -15.19 -25.82
CA GLN A 379 -42.53 -13.86 -25.28
C GLN A 379 -41.52 -13.38 -24.23
N LEU A 380 -40.89 -14.31 -23.51
CA LEU A 380 -39.82 -14.01 -22.55
C LEU A 380 -38.44 -13.89 -23.22
N GLY A 381 -38.31 -14.15 -24.52
CA GLY A 381 -37.06 -14.04 -25.26
C GLY A 381 -36.08 -15.22 -25.09
N GLY A 382 -36.57 -16.37 -24.61
CA GLY A 382 -35.75 -17.57 -24.41
C GLY A 382 -34.90 -17.56 -23.12
N ALA A 383 -34.16 -18.64 -22.89
CA ALA A 383 -33.42 -18.89 -21.64
C ALA A 383 -32.39 -17.81 -21.34
N SER A 384 -31.63 -17.37 -22.35
CA SER A 384 -30.62 -16.31 -22.17
C SER A 384 -31.26 -14.99 -21.73
N GLN A 385 -32.42 -14.62 -22.28
CA GLN A 385 -33.10 -13.39 -21.89
C GLN A 385 -33.73 -13.51 -20.51
N ILE A 386 -34.29 -14.68 -20.16
CA ILE A 386 -34.84 -14.94 -18.81
C ILE A 386 -33.76 -14.81 -17.73
N LEU A 387 -32.56 -15.35 -17.98
CA LEU A 387 -31.42 -15.24 -17.06
C LEU A 387 -30.95 -13.79 -16.91
N ALA A 388 -30.86 -13.03 -18.02
CA ALA A 388 -30.51 -11.61 -17.99
C ALA A 388 -31.57 -10.74 -17.29
N ASP A 389 -32.85 -11.02 -17.56
CA ASP A 389 -33.99 -10.30 -17.00
C ASP A 389 -34.14 -10.53 -15.50
N TYR A 390 -33.67 -11.66 -14.96
CA TYR A 390 -33.72 -11.90 -13.51
C TYR A 390 -32.91 -10.84 -12.74
N LEU A 391 -31.64 -10.63 -13.11
CA LEU A 391 -30.82 -9.59 -12.48
C LEU A 391 -31.47 -8.22 -12.71
N ALA A 392 -31.86 -7.92 -13.94
CA ALA A 392 -32.47 -6.63 -14.28
C ALA A 392 -33.76 -6.36 -13.48
N ARG A 393 -34.59 -7.38 -13.23
CA ARG A 393 -35.85 -7.25 -12.46
C ARG A 393 -35.59 -6.95 -10.99
N VAL A 394 -34.57 -7.57 -10.39
CA VAL A 394 -34.16 -7.25 -9.01
C VAL A 394 -33.61 -5.83 -8.96
N LEU A 395 -32.75 -5.45 -9.91
CA LEU A 395 -32.17 -4.12 -9.99
C LEU A 395 -33.21 -2.99 -10.16
N ARG A 396 -34.32 -3.25 -10.85
CA ARG A 396 -35.44 -2.27 -11.01
C ARG A 396 -36.14 -1.90 -9.70
N ARG A 397 -35.95 -2.66 -8.62
CA ARG A 397 -36.53 -2.35 -7.30
C ARG A 397 -35.79 -1.22 -6.60
N PHE A 398 -34.53 -1.00 -6.95
CA PHE A 398 -33.67 0.02 -6.36
C PHE A 398 -33.86 1.38 -7.03
N SER A 399 -33.69 2.46 -6.26
CA SER A 399 -33.72 3.82 -6.79
C SER A 399 -32.51 4.07 -7.73
N ALA A 400 -32.57 5.11 -8.57
CA ALA A 400 -31.46 5.44 -9.46
C ALA A 400 -30.16 5.79 -8.70
N ALA A 401 -30.26 6.33 -7.48
CA ALA A 401 -29.10 6.59 -6.64
C ALA A 401 -28.49 5.27 -6.14
N ASP A 402 -29.34 4.38 -5.60
CA ASP A 402 -28.92 3.12 -5.00
C ASP A 402 -28.40 2.11 -6.03
N LEU A 403 -28.90 2.17 -7.27
CA LEU A 403 -28.48 1.28 -8.36
C LEU A 403 -26.96 1.34 -8.58
N SER A 404 -26.37 2.54 -8.51
CA SER A 404 -24.93 2.71 -8.70
C SER A 404 -24.11 1.98 -7.61
N VAL A 405 -24.57 2.02 -6.37
CA VAL A 405 -23.96 1.33 -5.23
C VAL A 405 -24.15 -0.17 -5.35
N VAL A 406 -25.36 -0.62 -5.68
CA VAL A 406 -25.67 -2.05 -5.88
C VAL A 406 -24.77 -2.64 -6.97
N GLN A 407 -24.58 -1.94 -8.09
CA GLN A 407 -23.66 -2.38 -9.13
C GLN A 407 -22.21 -2.48 -8.64
N GLN A 408 -21.74 -1.50 -7.85
CA GLN A 408 -20.41 -1.54 -7.25
C GLN A 408 -20.25 -2.68 -6.24
N VAL A 409 -21.29 -2.97 -5.44
CA VAL A 409 -21.31 -4.12 -4.51
C VAL A 409 -21.19 -5.42 -5.30
N LEU A 410 -22.00 -5.62 -6.32
CA LEU A 410 -21.95 -6.83 -7.14
C LEU A 410 -20.62 -6.98 -7.88
N LEU A 411 -20.07 -5.87 -8.39
CA LEU A 411 -18.73 -5.86 -8.97
C LEU A 411 -17.68 -6.22 -7.92
N ALA A 412 -17.76 -5.72 -6.68
CA ALA A 412 -16.81 -6.04 -5.62
C ALA A 412 -16.75 -7.54 -5.27
N LEU A 413 -17.79 -8.31 -5.59
CA LEU A 413 -17.89 -9.75 -5.37
C LEU A 413 -17.37 -10.62 -6.55
N ILE A 414 -16.81 -10.00 -7.60
CA ILE A 414 -16.14 -10.70 -8.71
C ILE A 414 -14.72 -10.20 -8.94
N SER A 415 -13.82 -11.05 -9.45
CA SER A 415 -12.45 -10.66 -9.83
C SER A 415 -12.38 -10.04 -11.24
N ALA A 416 -11.22 -9.51 -11.62
CA ALA A 416 -10.99 -9.06 -12.99
C ALA A 416 -11.03 -10.22 -14.00
N GLU A 417 -10.69 -11.44 -13.56
CA GLU A 417 -10.75 -12.69 -14.32
C GLU A 417 -12.11 -13.39 -14.19
N GLU A 418 -13.17 -12.66 -13.82
CA GLU A 418 -14.56 -13.15 -13.76
C GLU A 418 -14.73 -14.35 -12.80
N ARG A 419 -14.01 -14.34 -11.67
CA ARG A 419 -14.16 -15.36 -10.60
C ARG A 419 -14.93 -14.81 -9.41
N LEU A 420 -15.64 -15.66 -8.68
CA LEU A 420 -16.24 -15.27 -7.41
C LEU A 420 -15.19 -14.86 -6.39
N ILE A 421 -15.44 -13.74 -5.71
CA ILE A 421 -14.66 -13.27 -4.56
C ILE A 421 -15.57 -13.27 -3.34
N VAL A 422 -15.02 -13.72 -2.21
CA VAL A 422 -15.67 -13.60 -0.90
C VAL A 422 -15.10 -12.37 -0.20
N VAL A 423 -15.97 -11.47 0.24
CA VAL A 423 -15.59 -10.18 0.83
C VAL A 423 -16.13 -10.08 2.25
N ARG A 424 -15.30 -9.60 3.19
CA ARG A 424 -15.79 -9.27 4.54
C ARG A 424 -16.76 -8.10 4.46
N GLU A 425 -17.90 -8.22 5.13
CA GLU A 425 -18.92 -7.18 5.12
C GLU A 425 -18.40 -5.84 5.66
N ALA A 426 -17.54 -5.88 6.69
CA ALA A 426 -16.87 -4.69 7.24
C ALA A 426 -15.93 -3.99 6.24
N GLU A 427 -15.35 -4.74 5.29
CA GLU A 427 -14.45 -4.18 4.27
C GLU A 427 -15.21 -3.63 3.06
N LEU A 428 -16.45 -4.07 2.84
CA LEU A 428 -17.20 -3.75 1.63
C LEU A 428 -17.31 -2.23 1.42
N ALA A 429 -17.70 -1.48 2.45
CA ALA A 429 -17.84 -0.04 2.40
C ALA A 429 -16.54 0.68 1.97
N THR A 430 -15.39 0.15 2.39
CA THR A 430 -14.07 0.66 2.01
C THR A 430 -13.76 0.33 0.55
N ARG A 431 -14.05 -0.89 0.10
CA ARG A 431 -13.77 -1.36 -1.27
C ARG A 431 -14.58 -0.62 -2.34
N ILE A 432 -15.84 -0.28 -2.05
CA ILE A 432 -16.70 0.46 -2.98
C ILE A 432 -16.66 1.99 -2.77
N GLN A 433 -15.84 2.47 -1.82
CA GLN A 433 -15.76 3.88 -1.44
C GLN A 433 -17.10 4.52 -1.06
N ALA A 434 -18.02 3.72 -0.54
CA ALA A 434 -19.35 4.19 -0.16
C ALA A 434 -19.32 5.04 1.12
N GLY A 435 -18.25 4.97 1.92
CA GLY A 435 -18.15 5.61 3.24
C GLY A 435 -18.38 7.13 3.25
N ASP A 436 -18.17 7.83 2.13
CA ASP A 436 -18.44 9.27 2.00
C ASP A 436 -19.85 9.59 1.47
N ARG A 437 -20.57 8.60 0.92
CA ARG A 437 -21.86 8.79 0.22
C ARG A 437 -23.03 8.06 0.88
N TYR A 438 -22.78 6.99 1.62
CA TYR A 438 -23.80 6.13 2.23
C TYR A 438 -23.37 5.74 3.65
N ASP A 439 -24.31 5.82 4.59
CA ASP A 439 -24.11 5.30 5.94
C ASP A 439 -24.16 3.76 5.96
N ALA A 440 -23.64 3.17 7.04
CA ALA A 440 -23.61 1.72 7.21
C ALA A 440 -25.03 1.11 7.23
N ASP A 441 -26.02 1.85 7.73
CA ASP A 441 -27.41 1.39 7.85
C ASP A 441 -28.10 1.29 6.49
N THR A 442 -27.90 2.26 5.59
CA THR A 442 -28.43 2.23 4.23
C THR A 442 -27.78 1.11 3.43
N LEU A 443 -26.45 0.96 3.51
CA LEU A 443 -25.74 -0.14 2.85
C LEU A 443 -26.23 -1.50 3.38
N GLY A 444 -26.45 -1.63 4.70
CA GLY A 444 -27.01 -2.83 5.31
C GLY A 444 -28.41 -3.17 4.80
N THR A 445 -29.25 -2.16 4.54
CA THR A 445 -30.59 -2.32 3.97
C THR A 445 -30.52 -2.82 2.53
N LEU A 446 -29.68 -2.19 1.69
CA LEU A 446 -29.47 -2.62 0.29
C LEU A 446 -28.93 -4.05 0.21
N LEU A 447 -27.99 -4.41 1.08
CA LEU A 447 -27.48 -5.77 1.19
C LEU A 447 -28.57 -6.75 1.63
N GLY A 448 -29.43 -6.38 2.57
CA GLY A 448 -30.59 -7.16 2.97
C GLY A 448 -31.49 -7.48 1.79
N GLU A 449 -31.82 -6.49 0.97
CA GLU A 449 -32.64 -6.70 -0.24
C GLU A 449 -31.96 -7.62 -1.27
N LEU A 450 -30.65 -7.50 -1.46
CA LEU A 450 -29.90 -8.40 -2.35
C LEU A 450 -29.83 -9.84 -1.83
N VAL A 451 -29.77 -10.01 -0.50
CA VAL A 451 -29.81 -11.33 0.16
C VAL A 451 -31.20 -11.94 0.04
N ASP A 452 -32.26 -11.17 0.31
CA ASP A 452 -33.65 -11.59 0.18
C ASP A 452 -34.02 -11.94 -1.27
N ALA A 453 -33.46 -11.18 -2.23
CA ALA A 453 -33.59 -11.45 -3.65
C ALA A 453 -32.74 -12.63 -4.13
N ARG A 454 -31.90 -13.22 -3.27
CA ARG A 454 -30.97 -14.33 -3.54
C ARG A 454 -29.90 -14.01 -4.59
N ILE A 455 -29.49 -12.74 -4.72
CA ILE A 455 -28.36 -12.33 -5.58
C ILE A 455 -27.05 -12.44 -4.81
N VAL A 456 -27.05 -12.07 -3.54
CA VAL A 456 -25.90 -12.11 -2.64
C VAL A 456 -26.18 -13.11 -1.52
N ARG A 457 -25.15 -13.84 -1.11
CA ARG A 457 -25.21 -14.72 0.04
C ARG A 457 -24.37 -14.14 1.17
N ARG A 458 -24.99 -14.01 2.35
CA ARG A 458 -24.29 -13.67 3.60
C ARG A 458 -23.95 -14.95 4.36
N ARG A 459 -22.67 -15.12 4.72
CA ARG A 459 -22.16 -16.16 5.63
C ARG A 459 -21.72 -15.50 6.91
N ASN A 460 -22.10 -16.05 8.06
CA ASN A 460 -21.54 -15.63 9.35
C ASN A 460 -20.47 -16.63 9.75
N GLN A 461 -19.25 -16.14 9.94
CA GLN A 461 -18.10 -16.93 10.36
C GLN A 461 -17.42 -16.19 11.52
N GLU A 462 -17.24 -16.87 12.66
CA GLU A 462 -16.56 -16.30 13.85
C GLU A 462 -17.17 -15.00 14.39
N GLY A 463 -18.44 -14.74 14.10
CA GLY A 463 -19.12 -13.48 14.46
C GLY A 463 -18.92 -12.35 13.45
N GLU A 464 -18.18 -12.58 12.36
CA GLU A 464 -18.03 -11.68 11.22
C GLU A 464 -18.93 -12.10 10.04
N GLY A 465 -19.51 -11.12 9.36
CA GLY A 465 -20.29 -11.32 8.13
C GLY A 465 -19.39 -11.33 6.89
N TRP A 466 -19.60 -12.31 6.01
CA TRP A 466 -18.93 -12.46 4.72
C TRP A 466 -19.96 -12.51 3.61
N LEU A 467 -19.64 -11.88 2.49
CA LEU A 467 -20.52 -11.72 1.33
C LEU A 467 -19.89 -12.37 0.10
N GLU A 468 -20.72 -13.08 -0.66
CA GLU A 468 -20.37 -13.62 -1.99
C GLU A 468 -21.60 -13.53 -2.90
N LEU A 469 -21.41 -13.60 -4.23
CA LEU A 469 -22.58 -13.81 -5.09
C LEU A 469 -23.18 -15.19 -4.79
N ALA A 470 -24.51 -15.26 -4.76
CA ALA A 470 -25.21 -16.50 -4.47
C ALA A 470 -24.90 -17.61 -5.48
N HIS A 471 -24.62 -17.23 -6.75
CA HIS A 471 -24.33 -18.19 -7.80
C HIS A 471 -23.44 -17.62 -8.93
N GLU A 472 -22.60 -18.48 -9.54
CA GLU A 472 -21.70 -18.13 -10.66
C GLU A 472 -22.47 -17.70 -11.94
N CYS A 473 -23.75 -18.07 -12.06
CA CYS A 473 -24.59 -17.70 -13.20
C CYS A 473 -24.80 -16.20 -13.36
N MET A 474 -24.56 -15.42 -12.30
CA MET A 474 -24.68 -13.96 -12.31
C MET A 474 -23.44 -13.28 -12.88
N ILE A 475 -22.31 -13.99 -12.95
CA ILE A 475 -21.02 -13.43 -13.37
C ILE A 475 -21.08 -12.83 -14.78
N PRO A 476 -21.62 -13.51 -15.81
CA PRO A 476 -21.66 -12.93 -17.16
C PRO A 476 -22.42 -11.61 -17.21
N GLU A 477 -23.52 -11.49 -16.46
CA GLU A 477 -24.35 -10.28 -16.42
C GLU A 477 -23.69 -9.14 -15.64
N VAL A 478 -23.07 -9.43 -14.49
CA VAL A 478 -22.30 -8.44 -13.73
C VAL A 478 -21.05 -8.00 -14.50
N SER A 479 -20.42 -8.92 -15.23
CA SER A 479 -19.20 -8.67 -16.02
C SER A 479 -19.46 -7.74 -17.20
N ARG A 480 -20.70 -7.58 -17.67
CA ARG A 480 -21.05 -6.53 -18.64
C ARG A 480 -20.75 -5.11 -18.14
N TRP A 481 -20.64 -4.92 -16.82
CA TRP A 481 -20.27 -3.63 -16.22
C TRP A 481 -18.75 -3.44 -16.08
N LEU A 482 -17.94 -4.46 -16.38
CA LEU A 482 -16.47 -4.38 -16.46
C LEU A 482 -16.06 -3.61 -17.73
N THR A 483 -16.20 -2.28 -17.66
CA THR A 483 -15.70 -1.36 -18.68
C THR A 483 -14.23 -1.03 -18.43
N GLY A 484 -13.51 -0.54 -19.45
CA GLY A 484 -12.04 -0.41 -19.44
C GLY A 484 -11.40 0.06 -18.12
N SER A 485 -11.80 1.23 -17.60
CA SER A 485 -11.23 1.76 -16.35
C SER A 485 -11.59 0.91 -15.12
N VAL A 486 -12.79 0.33 -15.07
CA VAL A 486 -13.23 -0.54 -13.96
C VAL A 486 -12.43 -1.85 -13.96
N TYR A 487 -12.14 -2.39 -15.14
CA TYR A 487 -11.31 -3.58 -15.31
C TYR A 487 -9.87 -3.34 -14.80
N GLU A 488 -9.25 -2.23 -15.20
CA GLU A 488 -7.91 -1.86 -14.75
C GLU A 488 -7.85 -1.61 -13.23
N ALA A 489 -8.83 -0.92 -12.66
CA ALA A 489 -8.94 -0.73 -11.21
C ALA A 489 -9.07 -2.08 -10.48
N LYS A 490 -9.81 -3.04 -11.03
CA LYS A 490 -9.91 -4.40 -10.45
C LYS A 490 -8.61 -5.20 -10.56
N GLN A 491 -7.86 -5.06 -11.65
CA GLN A 491 -6.52 -5.66 -11.73
C GLN A 491 -5.60 -5.07 -10.67
N ALA A 492 -5.61 -3.74 -10.50
CA ALA A 492 -4.85 -3.06 -9.47
C ALA A 492 -5.25 -3.56 -8.06
N ARG A 493 -6.55 -3.70 -7.78
CA ARG A 493 -7.03 -4.27 -6.51
C ARG A 493 -6.51 -5.70 -6.28
N SER A 494 -6.59 -6.55 -7.30
CA SER A 494 -6.14 -7.95 -7.21
C SER A 494 -4.62 -8.04 -6.97
N LEU A 495 -3.84 -7.14 -7.59
CA LEU A 495 -2.40 -7.01 -7.35
C LEU A 495 -2.09 -6.58 -5.91
N LEU A 496 -2.85 -5.63 -5.36
CA LEU A 496 -2.71 -5.18 -3.97
C LEU A 496 -3.01 -6.32 -3.00
N GLU A 497 -4.12 -7.05 -3.19
CA GLU A 497 -4.51 -8.17 -2.33
C GLU A 497 -3.46 -9.28 -2.33
N ARG A 498 -2.96 -9.67 -3.51
CA ARG A 498 -1.85 -10.62 -3.64
C ARG A 498 -0.59 -10.13 -2.95
N SER A 499 -0.31 -8.83 -3.01
CA SER A 499 0.86 -8.23 -2.36
C SER A 499 0.73 -8.22 -0.83
N VAL A 500 -0.46 -7.99 -0.29
CA VAL A 500 -0.73 -8.10 1.16
C VAL A 500 -0.54 -9.53 1.63
N GLU A 501 -1.03 -10.52 0.89
CA GLU A 501 -0.84 -11.92 1.24
C GLU A 501 0.63 -12.33 1.22
N ASN A 502 1.38 -11.89 0.19
CA ASN A 502 2.82 -12.10 0.12
C ASN A 502 3.57 -11.41 1.28
N TYR A 503 3.11 -10.25 1.72
CA TYR A 503 3.69 -9.57 2.88
C TYR A 503 3.39 -10.32 4.18
N ARG A 504 2.13 -10.76 4.39
CA ARG A 504 1.75 -11.53 5.58
C ARG A 504 2.54 -12.84 5.68
N THR A 505 2.66 -13.56 4.56
CA THR A 505 3.32 -14.87 4.50
C THR A 505 4.85 -14.76 4.51
N TYR A 506 5.42 -13.87 3.69
CA TYR A 506 6.86 -13.84 3.40
C TYR A 506 7.56 -12.53 3.79
N GLN A 507 6.83 -11.55 4.34
CA GLN A 507 7.35 -10.21 4.66
C GLN A 507 7.96 -9.49 3.44
N LEU A 508 7.45 -9.80 2.24
CA LEU A 508 7.89 -9.20 0.99
C LEU A 508 7.15 -7.87 0.73
N ILE A 509 7.91 -6.77 0.68
CA ILE A 509 7.40 -5.46 0.26
C ILE A 509 7.24 -5.37 -1.26
N MET A 510 6.38 -4.47 -1.73
CA MET A 510 6.13 -4.32 -3.18
C MET A 510 7.38 -3.84 -3.93
N ASP A 511 7.50 -4.30 -5.17
CA ASP A 511 8.53 -3.84 -6.11
C ASP A 511 8.08 -2.56 -6.84
N ARG A 512 8.97 -2.00 -7.67
CA ARG A 512 8.69 -0.73 -8.34
C ARG A 512 7.61 -0.85 -9.41
N GLU A 513 7.63 -1.95 -10.16
CA GLU A 513 6.70 -2.16 -11.28
C GLU A 513 5.27 -2.32 -10.74
N SER A 514 5.09 -3.13 -9.68
CA SER A 514 3.78 -3.25 -9.03
C SER A 514 3.28 -1.90 -8.49
N LEU A 515 4.13 -1.09 -7.86
CA LEU A 515 3.73 0.25 -7.38
C LEU A 515 3.38 1.20 -8.53
N ASP A 516 4.08 1.11 -9.67
CA ASP A 516 3.77 1.90 -10.87
C ASP A 516 2.42 1.53 -11.49
N LEU A 517 2.09 0.23 -11.49
CA LEU A 517 0.78 -0.27 -11.94
C LEU A 517 -0.35 0.15 -11.00
N LEU A 518 -0.11 0.18 -9.68
CA LEU A 518 -1.11 0.59 -8.70
C LEU A 518 -1.36 2.11 -8.68
N ALA A 519 -0.32 2.91 -8.90
CA ALA A 519 -0.35 4.36 -8.67
C ALA A 519 -1.54 5.12 -9.29
N PRO A 520 -1.98 4.85 -10.53
CA PRO A 520 -3.11 5.55 -11.13
C PRO A 520 -4.45 5.26 -10.42
N TYR A 521 -4.58 4.10 -9.78
CA TYR A 521 -5.86 3.60 -9.25
C TYR A 521 -5.91 3.56 -7.71
N LEU A 522 -4.85 3.98 -7.00
CA LEU A 522 -4.80 3.93 -5.53
C LEU A 522 -5.95 4.69 -4.85
N GLU A 523 -6.38 5.79 -5.45
CA GLU A 523 -7.51 6.58 -4.96
C GLU A 523 -8.87 6.00 -5.39
N GLU A 524 -8.91 4.99 -6.27
CA GLU A 524 -10.13 4.35 -6.78
C GLU A 524 -10.39 2.97 -6.14
N ILE A 525 -9.36 2.20 -5.81
CA ILE A 525 -9.49 0.80 -5.36
C ILE A 525 -9.81 0.60 -3.87
N GLY A 526 -9.93 1.68 -3.10
CA GLY A 526 -10.33 1.65 -1.69
C GLY A 526 -9.32 0.91 -0.80
N VAL A 527 -8.47 1.64 -0.08
CA VAL A 527 -7.38 1.06 0.72
C VAL A 527 -7.78 0.92 2.19
N SER A 528 -7.58 -0.28 2.76
CA SER A 528 -7.74 -0.61 4.19
C SER A 528 -6.52 -0.19 5.03
N GLY A 529 -6.60 -0.29 6.36
CA GLY A 529 -5.48 0.08 7.24
C GLY A 529 -4.22 -0.78 7.01
N ASP A 530 -4.37 -2.10 6.96
CA ASP A 530 -3.27 -3.03 6.70
C ASP A 530 -2.65 -2.83 5.31
N GLU A 531 -3.49 -2.60 4.31
CA GLU A 531 -3.03 -2.29 2.94
C GLU A 531 -2.27 -0.97 2.89
N ALA A 532 -2.77 0.05 3.60
CA ALA A 532 -2.10 1.35 3.69
C ALA A 532 -0.72 1.22 4.33
N TYR A 533 -0.59 0.40 5.37
CA TYR A 533 0.70 0.10 6.00
C TYR A 533 1.68 -0.48 4.98
N LEU A 534 1.31 -1.53 4.24
CA LEU A 534 2.17 -2.16 3.23
C LEU A 534 2.56 -1.17 2.12
N LEU A 535 1.61 -0.39 1.61
CA LEU A 535 1.86 0.63 0.59
C LEU A 535 2.82 1.70 1.11
N CYS A 536 2.63 2.17 2.34
CA CYS A 536 3.48 3.16 2.98
C CYS A 536 4.94 2.69 3.07
N ILE A 537 5.19 1.51 3.67
CA ILE A 537 6.55 0.98 3.80
C ILE A 537 7.18 0.69 2.43
N SER A 538 6.39 0.24 1.45
CA SER A 538 6.87 -0.06 0.09
C SER A 538 7.27 1.23 -0.64
N LEU A 539 6.43 2.27 -0.61
CA LEU A 539 6.74 3.57 -1.22
C LEU A 539 7.99 4.21 -0.61
N LEU A 540 8.11 4.21 0.72
CA LEU A 540 9.27 4.75 1.44
C LEU A 540 10.56 4.02 1.05
N ASN A 541 10.55 2.70 0.97
CA ASN A 541 11.72 1.89 0.60
C ASN A 541 12.11 2.00 -0.88
N ARG A 542 11.22 2.51 -1.73
CA ARG A 542 11.44 2.66 -3.19
C ARG A 542 11.71 4.10 -3.62
N ASP A 543 12.01 4.99 -2.68
CA ASP A 543 12.29 6.43 -2.90
C ASP A 543 11.11 7.21 -3.49
N ARG A 544 9.88 6.82 -3.11
CA ARG A 544 8.64 7.53 -3.48
C ARG A 544 8.03 8.23 -2.27
N PRO A 545 7.50 9.46 -2.43
CA PRO A 545 6.75 10.12 -1.36
C PRO A 545 5.44 9.36 -1.11
N VAL A 546 5.01 9.31 0.14
CA VAL A 546 3.72 8.72 0.51
C VAL A 546 2.66 9.84 0.49
N PRO A 547 1.55 9.68 -0.25
CA PRO A 547 0.44 10.64 -0.23
C PRO A 547 -0.11 10.86 1.18
N ALA A 548 -0.53 12.10 1.48
CA ALA A 548 -1.00 12.46 2.82
C ALA A 548 -2.20 11.60 3.28
N TRP A 549 -3.19 11.42 2.39
CA TRP A 549 -4.37 10.61 2.66
C TRP A 549 -4.02 9.14 2.98
N LEU A 550 -2.95 8.62 2.37
CA LEU A 550 -2.52 7.24 2.59
C LEU A 550 -1.89 7.11 3.97
N VAL A 551 -1.06 8.08 4.38
CA VAL A 551 -0.47 8.12 5.73
C VAL A 551 -1.55 8.19 6.81
N GLU A 552 -2.62 8.95 6.59
CA GLU A 552 -3.74 9.07 7.55
C GLU A 552 -4.48 7.75 7.77
N LYS A 553 -4.49 6.86 6.77
CA LYS A 553 -5.09 5.51 6.88
C LYS A 553 -4.18 4.47 7.53
N VAL A 554 -2.88 4.74 7.67
CA VAL A 554 -1.93 3.78 8.24
C VAL A 554 -2.18 3.62 9.75
N PRO A 555 -2.41 2.39 10.25
CA PRO A 555 -2.42 2.11 11.68
C PRO A 555 -1.06 2.50 12.30
N ASP A 556 -1.08 3.32 13.34
CA ASP A 556 0.13 3.80 14.03
C ASP A 556 1.16 4.46 13.09
N ALA A 557 0.65 5.27 12.15
CA ALA A 557 1.45 5.98 11.15
C ALA A 557 2.64 6.79 11.73
N VAL A 558 2.51 7.26 12.98
CA VAL A 558 3.58 7.95 13.72
C VAL A 558 4.81 7.07 13.85
N ASN A 559 4.65 5.84 14.35
CA ASN A 559 5.78 4.93 14.57
C ASN A 559 6.38 4.46 13.25
N VAL A 560 5.55 4.15 12.23
CA VAL A 560 6.01 3.76 10.90
C VAL A 560 6.94 4.82 10.29
N ILE A 561 6.51 6.09 10.31
CA ILE A 561 7.31 7.19 9.78
C ILE A 561 8.54 7.44 10.64
N LEU A 562 8.41 7.35 11.96
CA LEU A 562 9.54 7.56 12.88
C LEU A 562 10.63 6.50 12.66
N GLU A 563 10.28 5.22 12.52
CA GLU A 563 11.21 4.13 12.20
C GLU A 563 11.89 4.35 10.85
N ALA A 564 11.13 4.74 9.83
CA ALA A 564 11.69 5.06 8.52
C ALA A 564 12.68 6.25 8.57
N MET A 565 12.48 7.21 9.48
CA MET A 565 13.43 8.30 9.75
C MET A 565 14.72 7.82 10.47
N TYR A 566 14.74 6.62 11.05
CA TYR A 566 15.94 5.99 11.64
C TYR A 566 16.68 5.07 10.67
N ASN A 567 16.13 4.80 9.49
CA ASN A 567 16.70 3.87 8.51
C ASN A 567 18.12 4.29 8.05
N ASP A 568 18.99 3.31 7.76
CA ASP A 568 20.36 3.57 7.29
C ASP A 568 20.41 4.18 5.88
N ARG A 569 19.42 3.85 5.04
CA ARG A 569 19.30 4.39 3.69
C ARG A 569 18.84 5.84 3.72
N ARG A 570 19.64 6.72 3.11
CA ARG A 570 19.38 8.17 3.08
C ARG A 570 18.11 8.53 2.30
N GLU A 571 17.77 7.76 1.27
CA GLU A 571 16.58 7.94 0.44
C GLU A 571 15.32 7.71 1.28
N VAL A 572 15.30 6.64 2.08
CA VAL A 572 14.19 6.30 2.98
C VAL A 572 14.00 7.38 4.03
N ARG A 573 15.08 7.82 4.70
CA ARG A 573 14.99 8.92 5.69
C ARG A 573 14.44 10.20 5.07
N LYS A 574 14.88 10.55 3.86
CA LYS A 574 14.40 11.74 3.15
C LYS A 574 12.90 11.63 2.87
N ARG A 575 12.42 10.50 2.33
CA ARG A 575 10.98 10.32 2.03
C ARG A 575 10.12 10.23 3.28
N ALA A 576 10.63 9.64 4.36
CA ALA A 576 9.95 9.62 5.64
C ALA A 576 9.77 11.05 6.20
N VAL A 577 10.80 11.88 6.11
CA VAL A 577 10.70 13.31 6.46
C VAL A 577 9.63 14.01 5.64
N GLU A 578 9.66 13.85 4.31
CA GLU A 578 8.68 14.48 3.40
C GLU A 578 7.24 14.01 3.65
N SER A 579 7.07 12.75 4.08
CA SER A 579 5.75 12.13 4.34
C SER A 579 5.26 12.36 5.79
N SER A 580 6.04 13.02 6.66
CA SER A 580 5.72 13.20 8.08
C SER A 580 4.62 14.25 8.38
N ARG A 581 4.13 14.95 7.36
CA ARG A 581 3.18 16.07 7.50
C ARG A 581 1.86 15.69 8.19
N PRO A 582 1.19 14.58 7.85
CA PRO A 582 -0.12 14.26 8.42
C PRO A 582 -0.06 13.81 9.89
N VAL A 583 1.10 13.34 10.36
CA VAL A 583 1.26 12.63 11.65
C VAL A 583 2.09 13.40 12.66
N ARG A 584 2.03 14.73 12.63
CA ARG A 584 2.89 15.63 13.41
C ARG A 584 2.73 15.43 14.94
N CYS A 585 3.77 14.90 15.60
CA CYS A 585 3.84 14.76 17.06
C CYS A 585 5.18 15.22 17.68
N ALA A 586 5.25 15.30 19.02
CA ALA A 586 6.46 15.75 19.73
C ALA A 586 7.69 14.86 19.50
N ALA A 587 7.51 13.55 19.33
CA ALA A 587 8.60 12.61 19.04
C ALA A 587 9.19 12.86 17.64
N LEU A 588 8.33 12.98 16.62
CA LEU A 588 8.74 13.30 15.25
C LEU A 588 9.42 14.67 15.18
N ASN A 589 8.97 15.66 15.94
CA ASN A 589 9.64 16.96 16.06
C ASN A 589 11.07 16.86 16.56
N ASN A 590 11.28 16.11 17.64
CA ASN A 590 12.61 15.91 18.18
C ASN A 590 13.50 15.20 17.16
N ARG A 591 12.95 14.26 16.39
CA ARG A 591 13.66 13.57 15.32
C ARG A 591 13.97 14.49 14.13
N LEU A 592 13.00 15.26 13.63
CA LEU A 592 13.19 16.25 12.56
C LEU A 592 14.28 17.27 12.93
N ARG A 593 14.26 17.77 14.17
CA ARG A 593 15.30 18.68 14.69
C ARG A 593 16.67 18.00 14.68
N ASN A 594 16.75 16.75 15.10
CA ASN A 594 18.00 15.98 15.08
C ASN A 594 18.50 15.79 13.64
N LEU A 595 17.63 15.35 12.72
CA LEU A 595 17.98 15.17 11.31
C LEU A 595 18.42 16.47 10.65
N ALA A 596 17.70 17.58 10.88
CA ALA A 596 18.07 18.89 10.34
C ALA A 596 19.49 19.30 10.74
N LEU A 597 19.88 19.04 11.99
CA LEU A 597 21.16 19.47 12.54
C LEU A 597 22.31 18.48 12.32
N ARG A 598 22.03 17.17 12.40
CA ARG A 598 23.04 16.12 12.57
C ARG A 598 23.09 15.09 11.45
N ASP A 599 22.10 15.04 10.54
CA ASP A 599 22.16 14.03 9.47
C ASP A 599 23.42 14.25 8.60
N PRO A 600 24.15 13.17 8.25
CA PRO A 600 25.35 13.28 7.43
C PRO A 600 25.05 13.82 6.02
N MET A 601 23.83 13.59 5.51
CA MET A 601 23.45 13.95 4.15
C MET A 601 22.77 15.32 4.09
N LEU A 602 23.28 16.19 3.21
CA LEU A 602 22.74 17.54 3.00
C LEU A 602 21.27 17.53 2.56
N SER A 603 20.87 16.55 1.72
CA SER A 603 19.50 16.44 1.22
C SER A 603 18.47 16.15 2.32
N VAL A 604 18.82 15.30 3.30
CA VAL A 604 17.97 15.00 4.46
C VAL A 604 17.91 16.20 5.39
N ARG A 605 19.06 16.85 5.67
CA ARG A 605 19.08 18.09 6.47
C ARG A 605 18.18 19.17 5.89
N ARG A 606 18.23 19.32 4.56
CA ARG A 606 17.35 20.23 3.82
C ARG A 606 15.89 19.85 4.04
N ALA A 607 15.47 18.63 3.69
CA ALA A 607 14.09 18.19 3.85
C ALA A 607 13.57 18.38 5.29
N ALA A 608 14.37 18.03 6.30
CA ALA A 608 13.98 18.16 7.70
C ALA A 608 13.85 19.63 8.14
N SER A 609 14.75 20.50 7.64
CA SER A 609 14.65 21.93 7.88
C SER A 609 13.35 22.49 7.28
N ILE A 610 13.05 22.14 6.03
CA ILE A 610 11.82 22.55 5.32
C ILE A 610 10.57 22.19 6.12
N GLU A 611 10.46 20.94 6.57
CA GLU A 611 9.29 20.48 7.33
C GLU A 611 9.16 21.16 8.70
N LEU A 612 10.28 21.44 9.38
CA LEU A 612 10.25 22.23 10.63
C LEU A 612 9.83 23.68 10.39
N ALA A 613 10.17 24.26 9.25
CA ALA A 613 9.78 25.62 8.87
C ALA A 613 8.27 25.73 8.72
N ASP A 614 7.69 24.74 8.04
CA ASP A 614 6.25 24.67 7.80
C ASP A 614 5.49 24.54 9.12
N TRP A 615 6.01 23.75 10.06
CA TRP A 615 5.40 23.61 11.37
C TRP A 615 5.55 24.87 12.25
N PHE A 616 6.77 25.31 12.52
CA PHE A 616 7.03 26.31 13.55
C PHE A 616 7.17 27.74 13.03
N GLY A 617 7.13 27.95 11.72
CA GLY A 617 7.27 29.27 11.10
C GLY A 617 8.51 30.01 11.61
N SER A 618 8.31 31.21 12.17
CA SER A 618 9.39 32.02 12.74
C SER A 618 10.00 31.45 14.02
N ALA A 619 9.30 30.58 14.75
CA ALA A 619 9.79 29.98 15.99
C ALA A 619 10.89 28.93 15.76
N VAL A 620 11.05 28.44 14.52
CA VAL A 620 12.07 27.45 14.15
C VAL A 620 13.50 27.91 14.44
N GLU A 621 13.76 29.22 14.37
CA GLU A 621 15.07 29.80 14.71
C GLU A 621 15.47 29.43 16.13
N SER A 622 14.55 29.60 17.09
CA SER A 622 14.78 29.24 18.49
C SER A 622 15.03 27.74 18.66
N ILE A 623 14.36 26.90 17.87
CA ILE A 623 14.45 25.44 17.95
C ILE A 623 15.81 24.94 17.47
N LEU A 624 16.32 25.48 16.35
CA LEU A 624 17.60 25.08 15.77
C LEU A 624 18.82 25.70 16.48
N THR A 625 18.62 26.79 17.22
CA THR A 625 19.69 27.50 17.92
C THR A 625 19.82 27.12 19.39
N ARG A 626 18.76 26.56 20.01
CA ARG A 626 18.80 26.08 21.40
C ARG A 626 19.94 25.07 21.62
N PRO A 627 20.73 25.22 22.70
CA PRO A 627 21.71 24.22 23.09
C PRO A 627 20.97 22.90 23.39
N THR A 628 21.24 21.86 22.61
CA THR A 628 20.77 20.50 22.91
C THR A 628 21.55 19.98 24.12
N GLY A 629 20.90 19.25 25.03
CA GLY A 629 21.49 18.74 26.28
C GLY A 629 22.71 17.80 26.14
N ASN A 630 23.24 17.63 24.94
CA ASN A 630 24.54 17.02 24.66
C ASN A 630 25.19 17.86 23.55
N GLU A 631 26.17 18.70 23.88
CA GLU A 631 26.83 19.63 22.95
C GLU A 631 27.72 18.89 21.95
N SER A 632 27.28 18.84 20.68
CA SER A 632 28.11 18.40 19.54
C SER A 632 27.59 18.88 18.19
N VAL A 633 26.79 19.97 18.13
CA VAL A 633 26.31 20.53 16.86
C VAL A 633 27.12 21.77 16.53
N SER A 634 27.88 21.74 15.44
CA SER A 634 28.76 22.85 15.06
C SER A 634 27.94 24.09 14.65
N ARG A 635 28.49 25.28 14.91
CA ARG A 635 27.90 26.55 14.42
C ARG A 635 27.65 26.53 12.91
N LEU A 636 28.50 25.78 12.19
CA LEU A 636 28.42 25.57 10.76
C LEU A 636 27.17 24.76 10.35
N GLN A 637 26.84 23.68 11.05
CA GLN A 637 25.63 22.90 10.77
C GLN A 637 24.34 23.72 11.00
N ARG A 638 24.32 24.53 12.08
CA ARG A 638 23.21 25.44 12.35
C ARG A 638 23.07 26.52 11.27
N ALA A 639 24.20 27.09 10.83
CA ALA A 639 24.25 28.07 9.75
C ALA A 639 23.66 27.52 8.45
N VAL A 640 24.03 26.29 8.07
CA VAL A 640 23.54 25.62 6.85
C VAL A 640 22.05 25.31 6.95
N SER A 641 21.58 24.80 8.09
CA SER A 641 20.16 24.49 8.30
C SER A 641 19.27 25.74 8.22
N LEU A 642 19.68 26.84 8.87
CA LEU A 642 18.98 28.13 8.79
C LEU A 642 19.04 28.75 7.39
N ALA A 643 20.08 28.46 6.59
CA ALA A 643 20.15 28.89 5.20
C ALA A 643 19.09 28.21 4.33
N PHE A 644 18.91 26.89 4.45
CA PHE A 644 17.84 26.16 3.74
C PHE A 644 16.46 26.68 4.10
N LEU A 645 16.22 26.91 5.39
CA LEU A 645 14.98 27.50 5.87
C LEU A 645 14.67 28.83 5.20
N ARG A 646 15.64 29.75 5.22
CA ARG A 646 15.46 31.09 4.66
C ARG A 646 15.32 31.09 3.15
N GLU A 647 15.98 30.15 2.46
CA GLU A 647 15.86 29.99 1.02
C GLU A 647 14.43 29.66 0.60
N GLN A 648 13.80 28.71 1.29
CA GLN A 648 12.46 28.26 0.96
C GLN A 648 11.36 29.13 1.57
N ASN A 649 11.53 29.59 2.82
CA ASN A 649 10.55 30.37 3.54
C ASN A 649 11.07 31.79 3.83
N ARG A 650 10.77 32.72 2.92
CA ARG A 650 11.23 34.12 2.98
C ARG A 650 10.65 34.92 4.16
N SER A 651 9.64 34.39 4.84
CA SER A 651 8.93 35.07 5.94
C SER A 651 9.66 34.98 7.29
N VAL A 652 10.67 34.12 7.42
CA VAL A 652 11.42 33.93 8.69
C VAL A 652 12.26 35.18 9.01
N LYS A 653 11.81 35.97 9.98
CA LYS A 653 12.53 37.15 10.48
C LYS A 653 13.63 36.71 11.45
N LEU A 654 14.88 36.99 11.10
CA LEU A 654 16.07 36.59 11.88
C LEU A 654 16.73 37.79 12.57
N SER A 655 17.34 37.55 13.73
CA SER A 655 18.15 38.58 14.42
C SER A 655 19.37 39.00 13.57
N ARG A 656 20.04 40.12 13.92
CA ARG A 656 21.25 40.56 13.19
C ARG A 656 22.36 39.50 13.22
N LEU A 657 22.56 38.85 14.36
CA LEU A 657 23.58 37.80 14.54
C LEU A 657 23.31 36.59 13.64
N TYR A 658 22.07 36.11 13.61
CA TYR A 658 21.70 34.93 12.82
C TYR A 658 21.59 35.22 11.32
N ARG A 659 21.36 36.48 10.90
CA ARG A 659 21.50 36.89 9.50
C ARG A 659 22.93 36.73 8.99
N VAL A 660 23.93 37.06 9.81
CA VAL A 660 25.35 36.83 9.47
C VAL A 660 25.63 35.34 9.40
N MET A 661 25.15 34.57 10.39
CA MET A 661 25.31 33.11 10.39
C MET A 661 24.67 32.45 9.17
N VAL A 662 23.48 32.87 8.76
CA VAL A 662 22.81 32.41 7.54
C VAL A 662 23.57 32.83 6.28
N MET A 663 24.13 34.04 6.25
CA MET A 663 24.99 34.46 5.13
C MET A 663 26.21 33.53 5.00
N VAL A 664 26.88 33.23 6.12
CA VAL A 664 27.98 32.26 6.17
C VAL A 664 27.50 30.87 5.74
N GLY A 665 26.32 30.43 6.21
CA GLY A 665 25.70 29.17 5.80
C GLY A 665 25.43 29.09 4.30
N PHE A 666 24.91 30.16 3.68
CA PHE A 666 24.72 30.26 2.24
C PHE A 666 26.04 30.23 1.46
N VAL A 667 27.05 30.95 1.94
CA VAL A 667 28.39 30.95 1.35
C VAL A 667 28.94 29.52 1.33
N LEU A 668 28.89 28.83 2.48
CA LEU A 668 29.39 27.47 2.61
C LEU A 668 28.58 26.46 1.80
N MET A 669 27.25 26.55 1.81
CA MET A 669 26.37 25.72 1.00
C MET A 669 26.70 25.86 -0.49
N ARG A 670 26.89 27.09 -0.97
CA ARG A 670 27.23 27.36 -2.39
C ARG A 670 28.64 26.92 -2.75
N LEU A 671 29.59 27.06 -1.85
CA LEU A 671 30.96 26.56 -2.03
C LEU A 671 30.99 25.02 -2.08
N GLN A 672 30.21 24.34 -1.22
CA GLN A 672 30.08 22.88 -1.26
C GLN A 672 29.37 22.39 -2.53
N GLN A 673 28.27 23.03 -2.91
CA GLN A 673 27.54 22.68 -4.14
C GLN A 673 28.35 22.99 -5.41
N GLY A 674 29.19 24.03 -5.37
CA GLY A 674 30.05 24.45 -6.49
C GLY A 674 31.47 23.91 -6.44
N GLY A 675 31.82 23.03 -5.49
CA GLY A 675 33.21 22.62 -5.23
C GLY A 675 33.89 21.97 -6.44
N ILE A 676 33.15 21.15 -7.19
CA ILE A 676 33.64 20.51 -8.42
C ILE A 676 34.01 21.55 -9.48
N ASP A 677 33.18 22.58 -9.65
CA ASP A 677 33.44 23.66 -10.62
C ASP A 677 34.63 24.53 -10.22
N ILE A 678 34.75 24.85 -8.93
CA ILE A 678 35.87 25.63 -8.38
C ILE A 678 37.18 24.87 -8.60
N MET A 679 37.19 23.57 -8.31
CA MET A 679 38.37 22.73 -8.51
C MET A 679 38.74 22.63 -9.99
N GLN A 680 37.79 22.37 -10.88
CA GLN A 680 38.06 22.22 -12.31
C GLN A 680 38.54 23.51 -12.97
N GLN A 681 37.89 24.64 -12.71
CA GLN A 681 38.29 25.92 -13.29
C GLN A 681 39.58 26.44 -12.65
N GLY A 682 39.82 26.17 -11.36
CA GLY A 682 41.08 26.46 -10.69
C GLY A 682 42.26 25.66 -11.28
N ILE A 683 42.08 24.36 -11.52
CA ILE A 683 43.07 23.52 -12.22
C ILE A 683 43.30 24.05 -13.64
N GLY A 684 42.23 24.39 -14.36
CA GLY A 684 42.32 24.96 -15.70
C GLY A 684 43.14 26.25 -15.74
N GLY A 685 42.89 27.19 -14.82
CA GLY A 685 43.66 28.44 -14.72
C GLY A 685 45.11 28.22 -14.29
N THR A 686 45.36 27.25 -13.42
CA THR A 686 46.72 26.82 -13.03
C THR A 686 47.49 26.30 -14.24
N PHE A 687 46.89 25.38 -15.01
CA PHE A 687 47.49 24.83 -16.22
C PHE A 687 47.72 25.91 -17.29
N GLY A 688 46.73 26.76 -17.49
CA GLY A 688 46.81 27.89 -18.43
C GLY A 688 47.91 28.89 -18.07
N GLY A 689 48.08 29.19 -16.78
CA GLY A 689 49.17 30.02 -16.27
C GLY A 689 50.54 29.33 -16.39
N ALA A 690 50.63 28.03 -16.14
CA ALA A 690 51.86 27.27 -16.29
C ALA A 690 52.34 27.27 -17.76
N VAL A 691 51.43 27.00 -18.70
CA VAL A 691 51.74 26.99 -20.15
C VAL A 691 52.15 28.37 -20.63
N SER A 692 51.47 29.44 -20.22
CA SER A 692 51.85 30.80 -20.62
C SER A 692 53.18 31.24 -20.00
N GLY A 693 53.44 30.86 -18.76
CA GLY A 693 54.71 31.11 -18.08
C GLY A 693 55.88 30.34 -18.72
N LEU A 694 55.68 29.06 -19.07
CA LEU A 694 56.64 28.27 -19.83
C LEU A 694 56.96 28.92 -21.18
N PHE A 695 55.92 29.33 -21.91
CA PHE A 695 56.06 29.98 -23.21
C PHE A 695 56.77 31.33 -23.10
N GLY A 696 56.42 32.15 -22.11
CA GLY A 696 57.12 33.41 -21.81
C GLY A 696 58.58 33.21 -21.45
N GLY A 697 58.90 32.21 -20.62
CA GLY A 697 60.27 31.85 -20.25
C GLY A 697 61.10 31.32 -21.42
N LEU A 698 60.51 30.50 -22.29
CA LEU A 698 61.15 30.04 -23.52
C LEU A 698 61.40 31.20 -24.49
N LEU A 699 60.41 32.08 -24.70
CA LEU A 699 60.57 33.26 -25.57
C LEU A 699 61.69 34.17 -25.07
N LEU A 700 61.70 34.49 -23.77
CA LEU A 700 62.74 35.31 -23.17
C LEU A 700 64.12 34.63 -23.25
N GLY A 701 64.19 33.33 -22.92
CA GLY A 701 65.44 32.57 -22.97
C GLY A 701 66.01 32.43 -24.38
N THR A 702 65.16 32.17 -25.37
CA THR A 702 65.54 32.09 -26.79
C THR A 702 65.94 33.44 -27.35
N ALA A 703 65.25 34.52 -26.97
CA ALA A 703 65.65 35.89 -27.33
C ALA A 703 67.05 36.22 -26.76
N LEU A 704 67.34 35.82 -25.52
CA LEU A 704 68.67 36.00 -24.92
C LEU A 704 69.74 35.16 -25.63
N ALA A 705 69.44 33.90 -25.95
CA ALA A 705 70.37 32.99 -26.62
C ALA A 705 70.64 33.35 -28.08
N ALA A 706 69.64 33.87 -28.80
CA ALA A 706 69.76 34.22 -30.22
C ALA A 706 70.73 35.39 -30.45
N VAL A 707 70.88 36.29 -29.49
CA VAL A 707 71.72 37.47 -29.63
C VAL A 707 73.14 37.25 -29.07
N SER A 708 73.38 36.19 -28.28
CA SER A 708 74.67 35.91 -27.64
C SER A 708 75.67 35.11 -28.51
N SER A 709 75.57 35.18 -29.84
CA SER A 709 76.50 34.54 -30.81
C SER A 709 76.75 33.03 -30.62
N GLY A 710 75.75 32.19 -30.96
CA GLY A 710 75.94 30.76 -31.26
C GLY A 710 75.27 29.77 -30.30
N LEU A 711 74.63 28.72 -30.84
CA LEU A 711 74.02 27.60 -30.10
C LEU A 711 75.09 26.67 -29.50
N SER A 712 75.83 27.14 -28.50
CA SER A 712 76.70 26.30 -27.67
C SER A 712 75.90 25.67 -26.51
N SER A 713 76.42 24.64 -25.85
CA SER A 713 75.79 24.03 -24.66
C SER A 713 75.58 25.04 -23.52
N GLU A 714 76.31 26.16 -23.52
CA GLU A 714 76.18 27.26 -22.55
C GLU A 714 74.92 28.11 -22.79
N ALA A 715 74.39 28.16 -24.02
CA ALA A 715 73.19 28.92 -24.36
C ALA A 715 71.87 28.18 -24.00
N LEU A 716 71.92 26.87 -23.78
CA LEU A 716 70.74 26.05 -23.45
C LEU A 716 70.31 26.18 -21.98
N THR A 717 71.27 26.32 -21.05
CA THR A 717 71.00 26.44 -19.62
C THR A 717 70.08 27.61 -19.25
N PRO A 718 70.30 28.87 -19.70
CA PRO A 718 69.40 29.98 -19.39
C PRO A 718 68.00 29.79 -19.98
N ILE A 719 67.87 29.14 -21.14
CA ILE A 719 66.56 28.81 -21.74
C ILE A 719 65.76 27.89 -20.80
N PHE A 720 66.35 26.78 -20.33
CA PHE A 720 65.67 25.84 -19.45
C PHE A 720 65.38 26.44 -18.06
N VAL A 721 66.29 27.26 -17.52
CA VAL A 721 66.08 27.92 -16.22
C VAL A 721 64.94 28.95 -16.30
N LEU A 722 64.90 29.80 -17.33
CA LEU A 722 63.83 30.78 -17.51
C LEU A 722 62.49 30.10 -17.85
N ALA A 723 62.51 29.04 -18.64
CA ALA A 723 61.34 28.19 -18.89
C ALA A 723 60.80 27.57 -17.59
N GLY A 724 61.67 27.07 -16.70
CA GLY A 724 61.30 26.49 -15.42
C GLY A 724 60.76 27.52 -14.42
N LEU A 725 61.42 28.67 -14.29
CA LEU A 725 60.97 29.79 -13.45
C LEU A 725 59.64 30.36 -13.95
N GLY A 726 59.49 30.50 -15.27
CA GLY A 726 58.26 30.93 -15.91
C GLY A 726 57.13 29.94 -15.69
N LEU A 727 57.36 28.64 -15.90
CA LEU A 727 56.39 27.57 -15.63
C LEU A 727 55.89 27.62 -14.17
N PHE A 728 56.80 27.72 -13.21
CA PHE A 728 56.47 27.74 -11.79
C PHE A 728 55.73 29.03 -11.40
N GLY A 729 56.27 30.19 -11.74
CA GLY A 729 55.63 31.49 -11.46
C GLY A 729 54.25 31.61 -12.11
N GLY A 730 54.13 31.14 -13.36
CA GLY A 730 52.87 31.10 -14.10
C GLY A 730 51.85 30.14 -13.49
N ALA A 731 52.27 28.95 -13.04
CA ALA A 731 51.39 27.98 -12.38
C ALA A 731 50.82 28.53 -11.06
N PHE A 732 51.68 29.06 -10.19
CA PHE A 732 51.26 29.61 -8.90
C PHE A 732 50.39 30.85 -9.07
N GLY A 733 50.81 31.80 -9.92
CA GLY A 733 50.01 32.98 -10.23
C GLY A 733 48.65 32.60 -10.82
N GLY A 734 48.63 31.64 -11.76
CA GLY A 734 47.41 31.13 -12.39
C GLY A 734 46.47 30.46 -11.41
N ALA A 735 46.99 29.66 -10.47
CA ALA A 735 46.24 29.06 -9.38
C ALA A 735 45.59 30.13 -8.48
N GLY A 736 46.38 31.07 -7.96
CA GLY A 736 45.86 32.13 -7.08
C GLY A 736 44.70 32.89 -7.72
N VAL A 737 44.92 33.41 -8.93
CA VAL A 737 43.93 34.23 -9.64
C VAL A 737 42.68 33.42 -9.99
N SER A 738 42.83 32.20 -10.52
CA SER A 738 41.67 31.39 -10.95
C SER A 738 40.84 30.87 -9.77
N PHE A 739 41.45 30.31 -8.73
CA PHE A 739 40.72 29.82 -7.55
C PHE A 739 40.01 30.97 -6.82
N GLY A 740 40.69 32.11 -6.63
CA GLY A 740 40.10 33.30 -6.00
C GLY A 740 38.91 33.86 -6.80
N MET A 741 39.08 34.00 -8.11
CA MET A 741 38.03 34.50 -9.01
C MET A 741 36.80 33.59 -9.03
N VAL A 742 36.99 32.27 -9.19
CA VAL A 742 35.88 31.32 -9.36
C VAL A 742 35.14 31.10 -8.04
N ALA A 743 35.86 31.02 -6.92
CA ALA A 743 35.25 30.87 -5.60
C ALA A 743 34.29 32.03 -5.28
N LEU A 744 34.77 33.28 -5.37
CA LEU A 744 33.93 34.45 -5.05
C LEU A 744 32.80 34.68 -6.05
N ARG A 745 32.98 34.27 -7.30
CA ARG A 745 31.91 34.31 -8.31
C ARG A 745 30.71 33.42 -7.97
N ARG A 746 30.93 32.30 -7.27
CA ARG A 746 29.88 31.35 -6.89
C ARG A 746 29.14 31.72 -5.61
N VAL A 747 29.73 32.57 -4.77
CA VAL A 747 29.15 32.95 -3.47
C VAL A 747 27.90 33.83 -3.60
N SER A 748 27.83 34.74 -4.59
CA SER A 748 26.71 35.68 -4.73
C SER A 748 25.92 35.49 -6.02
N GLY A 749 24.58 35.53 -5.95
CA GLY A 749 23.72 35.31 -7.13
C GLY A 749 23.72 36.50 -8.08
N LYS A 750 23.12 37.63 -7.65
CA LYS A 750 22.89 38.81 -8.51
C LYS A 750 24.18 39.58 -8.84
N TYR A 751 25.19 39.53 -7.97
CA TYR A 751 26.45 40.27 -8.09
C TYR A 751 27.69 39.37 -8.23
N GLY A 752 27.53 38.05 -8.29
CA GLY A 752 28.66 37.10 -8.34
C GLY A 752 29.65 37.39 -9.45
N ARG A 753 29.19 37.93 -10.58
CA ARG A 753 30.05 38.21 -11.74
C ARG A 753 31.09 39.28 -11.44
N TRP A 754 30.70 40.39 -10.81
CA TRP A 754 31.63 41.45 -10.40
C TRP A 754 32.51 41.03 -9.24
N LEU A 755 32.04 40.09 -8.39
CA LEU A 755 32.84 39.53 -7.30
C LEU A 755 33.98 38.63 -7.77
N GLY A 756 34.01 38.24 -9.04
CA GLY A 756 35.18 37.59 -9.63
C GLY A 756 36.42 38.49 -9.63
N VAL A 757 36.26 39.81 -9.80
CA VAL A 757 37.36 40.79 -9.82
C VAL A 757 38.08 40.90 -8.47
N PRO A 758 37.39 41.20 -7.34
CA PRO A 758 38.05 41.18 -6.04
C PRO A 758 38.53 39.77 -5.68
N GLY A 759 37.92 38.71 -6.20
CA GLY A 759 38.43 37.36 -6.01
C GLY A 759 39.74 37.08 -6.73
N GLY A 760 39.87 37.49 -7.98
CA GLY A 760 41.12 37.43 -8.72
C GLY A 760 42.20 38.28 -8.07
N ALA A 761 41.85 39.47 -7.58
CA ALA A 761 42.76 40.35 -6.85
C ALA A 761 43.26 39.74 -5.53
N LEU A 762 42.34 39.22 -4.69
CA LEU A 762 42.71 38.58 -3.43
C LEU A 762 43.57 37.33 -3.68
N GLY A 763 43.17 36.48 -4.62
CA GLY A 763 43.89 35.26 -4.95
C GLY A 763 45.28 35.52 -5.53
N GLY A 764 45.38 36.46 -6.49
CA GLY A 764 46.65 36.88 -7.07
C GLY A 764 47.57 37.56 -6.05
N GLY A 765 47.01 38.41 -5.18
CA GLY A 765 47.77 39.09 -4.14
C GLY A 765 48.27 38.17 -3.03
N MET A 766 47.48 37.17 -2.63
CA MET A 766 47.91 36.15 -1.67
C MET A 766 49.10 35.35 -2.21
N VAL A 767 49.04 34.92 -3.47
CA VAL A 767 50.15 34.19 -4.09
C VAL A 767 51.37 35.09 -4.28
N GLY A 768 51.18 36.32 -4.75
CA GLY A 768 52.27 37.28 -4.93
C GLY A 768 52.98 37.61 -3.60
N ALA A 769 52.22 37.79 -2.52
CA ALA A 769 52.79 38.01 -1.18
C ALA A 769 53.56 36.79 -0.68
N ALA A 770 52.98 35.59 -0.82
CA ALA A 770 53.65 34.35 -0.44
C ALA A 770 54.95 34.15 -1.24
N PHE A 771 54.89 34.34 -2.56
CA PHE A 771 56.06 34.20 -3.43
C PHE A 771 57.15 35.21 -3.09
N SER A 772 56.79 36.46 -2.83
CA SER A 772 57.72 37.50 -2.41
C SER A 772 58.39 37.19 -1.06
N LEU A 773 57.61 36.75 -0.06
CA LEU A 773 58.14 36.35 1.25
C LEU A 773 59.11 35.17 1.12
N TYR A 774 58.70 34.11 0.42
CA TYR A 774 59.55 32.93 0.23
C TYR A 774 60.81 33.26 -0.57
N SER A 775 60.70 34.01 -1.67
CA SER A 775 61.85 34.33 -2.53
C SER A 775 62.84 35.29 -1.86
N ALA A 776 62.36 36.34 -1.19
CA ALA A 776 63.22 37.30 -0.51
C ALA A 776 64.02 36.64 0.64
N ASP A 777 63.35 35.87 1.50
CA ASP A 777 64.00 35.17 2.61
C ASP A 777 64.96 34.08 2.11
N THR A 778 64.59 33.37 1.03
CA THR A 778 65.46 32.34 0.42
C THR A 778 66.72 32.96 -0.18
N ILE A 779 66.59 34.05 -0.93
CA ILE A 779 67.74 34.72 -1.56
C ILE A 779 68.66 35.35 -0.50
N GLN A 780 68.09 35.98 0.53
CA GLN A 780 68.86 36.52 1.65
C GLN A 780 69.62 35.41 2.39
N THR A 781 68.98 34.27 2.63
CA THR A 781 69.60 33.14 3.34
C THR A 781 70.69 32.47 2.52
N LEU A 782 70.49 32.30 1.20
CA LEU A 782 71.43 31.62 0.33
C LEU A 782 72.62 32.50 -0.09
N PHE A 783 72.42 33.82 -0.22
CA PHE A 783 73.41 34.71 -0.83
C PHE A 783 73.76 35.97 -0.02
N GLY A 784 73.15 36.17 1.15
CA GLY A 784 73.50 37.27 2.07
C GLY A 784 73.16 38.68 1.58
N ARG A 785 72.43 38.82 0.48
CA ARG A 785 71.97 40.10 -0.08
C ARG A 785 70.44 40.12 -0.16
N GLN A 786 69.82 41.25 0.17
CA GLN A 786 68.38 41.45 0.00
C GLN A 786 68.14 42.24 -1.30
N PRO A 787 67.54 41.64 -2.33
CA PRO A 787 67.25 42.35 -3.57
C PRO A 787 66.18 43.43 -3.33
N ALA A 788 66.27 44.56 -4.04
CA ALA A 788 65.25 45.60 -3.99
C ALA A 788 63.97 45.12 -4.71
N SER A 789 62.86 45.01 -3.98
CA SER A 789 61.48 44.80 -4.51
C SER A 789 61.32 43.78 -5.67
N LEU A 790 61.10 42.51 -5.35
CA LEU A 790 60.56 41.52 -6.30
C LEU A 790 59.03 41.68 -6.47
N THR A 791 58.46 41.08 -7.51
CA THR A 791 57.00 40.93 -7.68
C THR A 791 56.32 40.51 -6.37
N GLY A 792 55.45 41.37 -5.83
CA GLY A 792 54.85 41.24 -4.52
C GLY A 792 53.33 41.01 -4.53
N GLY A 793 52.73 41.16 -3.34
CA GLY A 793 51.30 40.97 -3.16
C GLY A 793 50.44 42.05 -3.84
N LEU A 794 50.96 43.28 -3.98
CA LEU A 794 50.25 44.34 -4.69
C LEU A 794 50.24 44.05 -6.20
N GLU A 795 51.38 43.65 -6.74
CA GLU A 795 51.55 43.28 -8.14
C GLU A 795 50.64 42.12 -8.53
N GLY A 796 50.63 41.07 -7.70
CA GLY A 796 49.73 39.93 -7.88
C GLY A 796 48.24 40.32 -7.82
N ALA A 797 47.87 41.26 -6.94
CA ALA A 797 46.48 41.71 -6.83
C ALA A 797 46.02 42.53 -8.05
N PHE A 798 46.88 43.40 -8.58
CA PHE A 798 46.59 44.20 -9.77
C PHE A 798 46.43 43.34 -11.02
N ILE A 799 47.36 42.41 -11.25
CA ILE A 799 47.29 41.47 -12.38
C ILE A 799 46.05 40.59 -12.23
N GLY A 800 45.79 40.05 -11.04
CA GLY A 800 44.61 39.22 -10.75
C GLY A 800 43.29 39.95 -11.00
N ALA A 801 43.19 41.23 -10.63
CA ALA A 801 42.03 42.07 -10.93
C ALA A 801 41.87 42.29 -12.46
N GLY A 802 42.96 42.60 -13.16
CA GLY A 802 42.99 42.82 -14.61
C GLY A 802 42.53 41.60 -15.39
N VAL A 803 43.05 40.42 -15.06
CA VAL A 803 42.66 39.15 -15.69
C VAL A 803 41.19 38.83 -15.40
N ALA A 804 40.72 39.07 -14.17
CA ALA A 804 39.34 38.80 -13.78
C ALA A 804 38.31 39.78 -14.35
N LEU A 805 38.72 40.97 -14.82
CA LEU A 805 37.86 41.90 -15.55
C LEU A 805 37.47 41.37 -16.93
N GLY A 806 38.35 40.61 -17.60
CA GLY A 806 38.08 40.03 -18.90
C GLY A 806 36.77 39.24 -18.96
N PRO A 807 36.60 38.21 -18.10
CA PRO A 807 35.35 37.46 -17.92
C PRO A 807 34.09 38.32 -17.71
N VAL A 808 34.21 39.43 -16.99
CA VAL A 808 33.10 40.37 -16.73
C VAL A 808 32.73 41.12 -18.00
N VAL A 809 33.73 41.68 -18.68
CA VAL A 809 33.56 42.43 -19.93
C VAL A 809 32.98 41.54 -21.03
N THR A 810 33.50 40.32 -21.18
CA THR A 810 32.98 39.31 -22.13
C THR A 810 31.50 39.04 -21.90
N TYR A 811 31.05 38.94 -20.64
CA TYR A 811 29.64 38.69 -20.33
C TYR A 811 28.73 39.83 -20.82
N TYR A 812 29.13 41.09 -20.65
CA TYR A 812 28.30 42.23 -21.03
C TYR A 812 28.29 42.51 -22.53
N LEU A 813 29.40 42.24 -23.23
CA LEU A 813 29.55 42.49 -24.67
C LEU A 813 29.08 41.31 -25.52
N ALA A 814 29.33 40.06 -25.11
CA ALA A 814 28.97 38.86 -25.86
C ALA A 814 27.61 38.28 -25.41
N ARG A 815 26.53 39.04 -25.64
CA ARG A 815 25.15 38.65 -25.24
C ARG A 815 24.58 37.45 -26.02
N ARG A 816 25.18 37.03 -27.15
CA ARG A 816 24.75 35.86 -27.93
C ARG A 816 25.64 34.63 -27.64
N PRO A 817 25.06 33.46 -27.34
CA PRO A 817 25.83 32.22 -27.22
C PRO A 817 26.34 31.79 -28.60
N GLY A 818 27.65 31.66 -28.74
CA GLY A 818 28.31 31.25 -29.99
C GLY A 818 29.80 31.00 -29.79
N GLN A 819 30.45 30.37 -30.77
CA GLN A 819 31.89 30.02 -30.73
C GLN A 819 32.78 31.22 -30.35
N TRP A 820 32.39 32.43 -30.76
CA TRP A 820 33.08 33.70 -30.49
C TRP A 820 33.10 34.13 -29.02
N ARG A 821 32.16 33.66 -28.18
CA ARG A 821 32.14 34.03 -26.76
C ARG A 821 33.40 33.61 -26.02
N SER A 822 33.92 32.43 -26.34
CA SER A 822 35.12 31.89 -25.70
C SER A 822 36.38 32.54 -26.23
N LEU A 823 36.39 32.93 -27.51
CA LEU A 823 37.43 33.77 -28.05
C LEU A 823 37.46 35.13 -27.32
N PHE A 824 36.31 35.78 -27.14
CA PHE A 824 36.24 37.03 -26.37
C PHE A 824 36.63 36.85 -24.90
N TYR A 825 36.34 35.70 -24.29
CA TYR A 825 36.75 35.39 -22.91
C TYR A 825 38.28 35.42 -22.76
N ILE A 826 38.98 34.81 -23.71
CA ILE A 826 40.44 34.74 -23.74
C ILE A 826 41.03 36.10 -24.09
N VAL A 827 40.50 36.75 -25.14
CA VAL A 827 41.00 38.05 -25.63
C VAL A 827 40.87 39.13 -24.56
N PHE A 828 39.71 39.26 -23.91
CA PHE A 828 39.55 40.27 -22.87
C PHE A 828 40.33 39.92 -21.59
N GLY A 829 40.56 38.64 -21.30
CA GLY A 829 41.49 38.22 -20.24
C GLY A 829 42.94 38.65 -20.52
N ALA A 830 43.41 38.44 -21.76
CA ALA A 830 44.73 38.85 -22.23
C ALA A 830 44.90 40.37 -22.22
N LEU A 831 43.92 41.11 -22.77
CA LEU A 831 43.93 42.58 -22.75
C LEU A 831 43.87 43.13 -21.33
N GLY A 832 43.08 42.53 -20.44
CA GLY A 832 43.01 42.91 -19.04
C GLY A 832 44.34 42.71 -18.30
N GLY A 833 45.02 41.58 -18.53
CA GLY A 833 46.37 41.34 -18.01
C GLY A 833 47.42 42.29 -18.59
N MET A 834 47.37 42.57 -19.89
CA MET A 834 48.26 43.52 -20.57
C MET A 834 48.11 44.94 -19.99
N ILE A 835 46.88 45.47 -19.91
CA ILE A 835 46.61 46.81 -19.38
C ILE A 835 47.05 46.91 -17.92
N ALA A 836 46.72 45.91 -17.09
CA ALA A 836 47.15 45.88 -15.69
C ALA A 836 48.67 45.93 -15.58
N SER A 837 49.39 45.21 -16.44
CA SER A 837 50.85 45.14 -16.42
C SER A 837 51.51 46.43 -16.93
N ILE A 838 50.94 47.09 -17.94
CA ILE A 838 51.39 48.41 -18.39
C ILE A 838 51.23 49.44 -17.27
N VAL A 839 50.04 49.51 -16.66
CA VAL A 839 49.77 50.44 -15.56
C VAL A 839 50.71 50.17 -14.39
N LEU A 840 50.88 48.90 -14.02
CA LEU A 840 51.78 48.49 -12.94
C LEU A 840 53.22 48.94 -13.20
N THR A 841 53.72 48.70 -14.41
CA THR A 841 55.10 49.04 -14.79
C THR A 841 55.31 50.55 -14.80
N VAL A 842 54.32 51.32 -15.28
CA VAL A 842 54.36 52.80 -15.24
C VAL A 842 54.35 53.34 -13.81
N MET A 843 53.67 52.66 -12.88
CA MET A 843 53.66 53.00 -11.46
C MET A 843 54.93 52.56 -10.71
N GLY A 844 55.92 51.98 -11.41
CA GLY A 844 57.17 51.50 -10.83
C GLY A 844 57.09 50.10 -10.21
N GLY A 845 56.02 49.34 -10.48
CA GLY A 845 55.93 47.94 -10.11
C GLY A 845 56.76 47.04 -11.02
N ASN A 846 57.21 45.91 -10.48
CA ASN A 846 58.02 44.95 -11.21
C ASN A 846 57.17 43.79 -11.73
N MET A 847 57.35 43.45 -13.00
CA MET A 847 56.86 42.21 -13.62
C MET A 847 57.99 41.15 -13.63
N PHE A 848 57.82 40.00 -14.28
CA PHE A 848 58.78 38.89 -14.20
C PHE A 848 60.16 39.28 -14.74
N THR A 849 60.24 39.85 -15.95
CA THR A 849 61.53 40.28 -16.51
C THR A 849 62.16 41.44 -15.74
N ALA A 850 61.35 42.37 -15.24
CA ALA A 850 61.85 43.46 -14.38
C ALA A 850 62.44 42.91 -13.07
N SER A 851 61.80 41.90 -12.48
CA SER A 851 62.31 41.22 -11.28
C SER A 851 63.61 40.47 -11.57
N LEU A 852 63.76 39.86 -12.76
CA LEU A 852 65.01 39.25 -13.19
C LEU A 852 66.14 40.28 -13.37
N GLU A 853 65.83 41.48 -13.87
CA GLU A 853 66.82 42.56 -13.95
C GLU A 853 67.24 43.04 -12.57
N THR A 854 66.31 43.17 -11.62
CA THR A 854 66.67 43.54 -10.25
C THR A 854 67.49 42.45 -9.55
N LEU A 855 67.22 41.18 -9.85
CA LEU A 855 68.07 40.08 -9.42
C LEU A 855 69.46 40.17 -10.06
N ARG A 856 69.56 40.41 -11.38
CA ARG A 856 70.85 40.58 -12.08
C ARG A 856 71.69 41.69 -11.44
N GLN A 857 71.11 42.85 -11.17
CA GLN A 857 71.80 43.98 -10.53
C GLN A 857 72.31 43.65 -9.12
N SER A 858 71.70 42.67 -8.45
CA SER A 858 72.12 42.20 -7.13
C SER A 858 73.32 41.24 -7.18
N PHE A 859 73.68 40.70 -8.36
CA PHE A 859 74.71 39.68 -8.57
C PHE A 859 75.67 40.01 -9.73
N ASP A 860 76.89 40.43 -9.41
CA ASP A 860 77.91 40.87 -10.39
C ASP A 860 78.37 39.76 -11.38
N ALA A 861 78.17 38.49 -11.04
CA ALA A 861 78.53 37.32 -11.87
C ALA A 861 77.34 36.73 -12.68
N SER A 862 76.22 37.46 -12.79
CA SER A 862 75.04 36.96 -13.50
C SER A 862 75.31 36.77 -15.00
N GLN A 863 74.92 35.60 -15.53
CA GLN A 863 75.02 35.29 -16.96
C GLN A 863 73.83 35.84 -17.78
N ILE A 864 72.81 36.42 -17.13
CA ILE A 864 71.63 36.96 -17.79
C ILE A 864 71.96 38.39 -18.29
N ARG A 865 72.06 38.59 -19.61
CA ARG A 865 72.33 39.91 -20.22
C ARG A 865 71.07 40.54 -20.82
N LEU A 866 70.23 41.15 -19.98
CA LEU A 866 68.98 41.79 -20.43
C LEU A 866 69.20 43.08 -21.24
N GLU A 867 70.36 43.71 -21.10
CA GLU A 867 70.81 44.87 -21.92
C GLU A 867 70.73 44.55 -23.43
N THR A 868 70.97 43.29 -23.80
CA THR A 868 70.92 42.84 -25.18
C THR A 868 69.49 42.89 -25.77
N ILE A 869 68.46 42.64 -24.94
CA ILE A 869 67.06 42.79 -25.35
C ILE A 869 66.67 44.27 -25.43
N ALA A 870 67.22 45.11 -24.56
CA ALA A 870 66.93 46.55 -24.57
C ALA A 870 67.32 47.22 -25.90
N THR A 871 68.39 46.72 -26.55
CA THR A 871 68.80 47.22 -27.87
C THR A 871 67.75 46.99 -28.97
N ILE A 872 66.91 45.95 -28.87
CA ILE A 872 65.79 45.68 -29.79
C ILE A 872 64.75 46.81 -29.73
N PHE A 873 64.61 47.46 -28.57
CA PHE A 873 63.71 48.59 -28.34
C PHE A 873 64.41 49.95 -28.45
N GLY A 874 65.68 49.97 -28.87
CA GLY A 874 66.47 51.19 -29.06
C GLY A 874 67.06 51.78 -27.78
N GLU A 875 67.08 51.03 -26.67
CA GLU A 875 67.72 51.44 -25.41
C GLU A 875 69.10 50.78 -25.24
N GLY A 876 70.08 51.53 -24.72
CA GLY A 876 71.43 51.02 -24.45
C GLY A 876 71.56 50.23 -23.14
N GLU A 877 70.62 50.42 -22.22
CA GLU A 877 70.47 49.71 -20.96
C GLU A 877 69.00 49.33 -20.77
N PHE A 878 68.69 48.42 -19.83
CA PHE A 878 67.31 48.02 -19.55
C PHE A 878 66.50 49.21 -18.99
N GLY A 879 65.84 49.95 -19.88
CA GLY A 879 65.12 51.17 -19.59
C GLY A 879 63.61 50.98 -19.49
N ARG A 880 62.91 52.10 -19.27
CA ARG A 880 61.46 52.08 -19.04
C ARG A 880 60.67 51.60 -20.25
N THR A 881 61.14 51.84 -21.48
CA THR A 881 60.39 51.41 -22.67
C THR A 881 60.47 49.90 -22.86
N THR A 882 61.64 49.30 -22.67
CA THR A 882 61.83 47.84 -22.66
C THR A 882 61.02 47.19 -21.53
N GLN A 883 61.04 47.78 -20.34
CA GLN A 883 60.29 47.27 -19.18
C GLN A 883 58.78 47.26 -19.43
N VAL A 884 58.22 48.34 -20.00
CA VAL A 884 56.79 48.43 -20.33
C VAL A 884 56.41 47.47 -21.45
N ALA A 885 57.24 47.34 -22.49
CA ALA A 885 56.97 46.46 -23.62
C ALA A 885 56.97 44.97 -23.22
N LEU A 886 57.97 44.54 -22.44
CA LEU A 886 58.04 43.17 -21.94
C LEU A 886 56.98 42.89 -20.87
N GLY A 887 56.71 43.85 -19.98
CA GLY A 887 55.63 43.74 -18.99
C GLY A 887 54.24 43.62 -19.65
N ALA A 888 53.99 44.36 -20.73
CA ALA A 888 52.76 44.23 -21.51
C ALA A 888 52.61 42.83 -22.13
N LEU A 889 53.69 42.29 -22.71
CA LEU A 889 53.72 40.97 -23.31
C LEU A 889 53.50 39.87 -22.27
N GLU A 890 54.15 39.96 -21.10
CA GLU A 890 53.97 39.05 -19.98
C GLU A 890 52.53 39.06 -19.46
N GLY A 891 51.95 40.24 -19.25
CA GLY A 891 50.56 40.42 -18.84
C GLY A 891 49.57 39.84 -19.84
N LEU A 892 49.84 40.02 -21.14
CA LEU A 892 49.03 39.49 -22.23
C LEU A 892 49.05 37.96 -22.24
N LEU A 893 50.24 37.36 -22.22
CA LEU A 893 50.41 35.91 -22.20
C LEU A 893 49.78 35.29 -20.95
N PHE A 894 50.03 35.87 -19.78
CA PHE A 894 49.52 35.37 -18.52
C PHE A 894 47.99 35.44 -18.46
N GLY A 895 47.40 36.61 -18.77
CA GLY A 895 45.95 36.80 -18.75
C GLY A 895 45.22 35.95 -19.78
N GLY A 896 45.79 35.81 -20.99
CA GLY A 896 45.25 34.93 -22.03
C GLY A 896 45.37 33.46 -21.65
N GLY A 897 46.51 33.03 -21.11
CA GLY A 897 46.75 31.66 -20.67
C GLY A 897 45.80 31.22 -19.57
N VAL A 898 45.68 31.99 -18.49
CA VAL A 898 44.79 31.67 -17.35
C VAL A 898 43.33 31.58 -17.81
N THR A 899 42.84 32.54 -18.61
CA THR A 899 41.45 32.52 -19.09
C THR A 899 41.18 31.44 -20.13
N ALA A 900 42.15 31.12 -21.00
CA ALA A 900 42.06 29.99 -21.92
C ALA A 900 41.99 28.65 -21.18
N GLY A 901 42.84 28.47 -20.17
CA GLY A 901 42.83 27.28 -19.32
C GLY A 901 41.50 27.08 -18.60
N ILE A 902 40.92 28.13 -18.01
CA ILE A 902 39.58 28.09 -17.40
C ILE A 902 38.50 27.68 -18.42
N GLU A 903 38.54 28.27 -19.62
CA GLU A 903 37.53 28.04 -20.65
C GLU A 903 37.59 26.62 -21.25
N ILE A 904 38.80 26.08 -21.48
CA ILE A 904 39.00 24.71 -21.97
C ILE A 904 38.42 23.69 -20.99
N PHE A 905 38.74 23.83 -19.71
CA PHE A 905 38.26 22.91 -18.68
C PHE A 905 36.76 23.04 -18.45
N THR A 906 36.19 24.25 -18.56
CA THR A 906 34.73 24.46 -18.48
C THR A 906 33.97 23.76 -19.61
N ARG A 907 34.44 23.88 -20.86
CA ARG A 907 33.80 23.25 -22.04
C ARG A 907 33.93 21.72 -22.06
N SER A 908 35.02 21.18 -21.51
CA SER A 908 35.24 19.73 -21.46
C SER A 908 34.10 19.02 -20.71
N ARG A 909 33.60 19.63 -19.63
CA ARG A 909 32.48 19.12 -18.84
C ARG A 909 31.14 19.28 -19.53
N GLU A 910 30.86 20.43 -20.15
CA GLU A 910 29.61 20.62 -20.90
C GLU A 910 29.43 19.58 -22.01
N ARG A 911 30.53 19.11 -22.64
CA ARG A 911 30.49 18.00 -23.61
C ARG A 911 30.26 16.64 -22.97
N VAL A 912 30.82 16.39 -21.78
CA VAL A 912 30.62 15.14 -21.04
C VAL A 912 29.18 15.07 -20.52
N GLU A 913 28.70 16.10 -19.83
CA GLU A 913 27.31 16.19 -19.34
C GLU A 913 26.29 16.21 -20.49
N GLY A 914 26.58 16.87 -21.62
CA GLY A 914 25.73 16.86 -22.81
C GLY A 914 25.65 15.51 -23.53
N ARG A 915 26.61 14.60 -23.32
CA ARG A 915 26.57 13.22 -23.82
C ARG A 915 25.77 12.29 -22.89
N PHE A 916 25.73 12.56 -21.59
CA PHE A 916 24.97 11.77 -20.62
C PHE A 916 23.54 12.29 -20.36
N GLY A 917 23.26 13.56 -20.65
CA GLY A 917 21.93 14.19 -20.46
C GLY A 917 20.93 14.02 -21.61
N LYS A 918 21.24 13.20 -22.62
CA LYS A 918 20.32 12.83 -23.72
C LYS A 918 19.82 11.38 -23.64
N GLY A 919 20.10 10.67 -22.55
CA GLY A 919 19.65 9.30 -22.31
C GLY A 919 19.14 9.09 -20.90
N GLY A 920 18.20 9.93 -20.45
CA GLY A 920 17.49 9.81 -19.19
C GLY A 920 16.04 10.20 -19.36
#